data_AF-D0LYE4-F1
#
_entry.id   AF-D0LYE4-F1
#
_cell.length_a   1.000
_cell.length_b   1.000
_cell.length_c   1.000
_cell.angle_alpha   90.00
_cell.angle_beta   90.00
_cell.angle_gamma   90.00
#
_symmetry.space_group_name_H-M   'P 1'
#
loop_
_entity.id
_entity.type
_entity.pdbx_description
1 polymer ?
#
loop_
_entity_poly.entity_id
_entity_poly.type
_entity_poly.pdbx_seq_one_letter_code
_entity_poly.pdbx_strand_id
1 'polypeptide(L)'
;MLRAMRLPRATRPRPRCSLALLAALTLAAALLWPACGGASTSATPAPAPAPRSMAEDAALLVVPVPQEAAARDAIAAALARLAQHGGSARADAVDAAWTRAHYLLDVFDDARVRAAPASRALLHRALGRAEDAPQRGPEASAAVLDALAIELDAILARQRLHEDALAARALVRYDRAPLLRAEVHGRMNALDAVARGGNAVSANARLRLAGYCQRALADAPQAPAGLRRGVVAHCLYALYPADPAAYFAPDPAARPPMPAWRVLAADTDALLAAVASESARLAPAALTLRERLGELEPALAQALPAALDPMAAGLTRIEGGRPYDNAPLLDAAAASAPADELAAAVPASAPAWELVDAAAQARSRGARALQLLAWREQTLERPPGDYWRVHPPPDNRLARLVVVPVRLSEDLVSDAAADTEANGAADALALGLHLRIARDTWQILSPSGALPAIAASSAAARAPEQALAEQLRAVADAFATPQHLVLVPGDQVTAGAVIAAADAAWSQRAADGQPALASLGLAANAPVPRAQSLAARIERRNRARVTLAPAPLEARAALLRACYRRVLDRAPKAKGALRLSVQASEIVISGSRDPELRACARELLIPLVRERGIPSATAEFSLTPETTGADRRTR
;
A
#
# COMPACT_ATOMS: atom_id res chain seq x y z
N MET A 1 -43.19 16.63 -36.49
CA MET A 1 -44.25 16.40 -35.48
C MET A 1 -43.64 16.50 -34.10
N LEU A 2 -44.00 17.52 -33.32
CA LEU A 2 -43.50 17.75 -31.96
C LEU A 2 -44.56 17.28 -30.94
N ARG A 3 -44.14 16.62 -29.87
CA ARG A 3 -44.99 16.39 -28.68
C ARG A 3 -44.20 16.70 -27.42
N ALA A 4 -44.66 17.69 -26.68
CA ALA A 4 -44.10 18.11 -25.40
C ALA A 4 -44.92 17.54 -24.23
N MET A 5 -44.26 17.29 -23.09
CA MET A 5 -44.83 17.27 -21.74
C MET A 5 -43.67 17.34 -20.74
N ARG A 6 -43.46 18.51 -20.10
CA ARG A 6 -44.01 18.96 -18.80
C ARG A 6 -43.32 18.34 -17.57
N LEU A 7 -42.39 19.12 -17.00
CA LEU A 7 -41.86 18.94 -15.64
C LEU A 7 -42.82 19.52 -14.59
N PRO A 8 -43.03 18.87 -13.43
CA PRO A 8 -43.71 19.47 -12.29
C PRO A 8 -42.75 20.36 -11.46
N ARG A 9 -43.24 21.53 -11.02
CA ARG A 9 -42.61 22.37 -9.98
C ARG A 9 -43.23 22.03 -8.62
N ALA A 10 -42.40 21.79 -7.60
CA ALA A 10 -42.71 21.93 -6.17
C ALA A 10 -41.40 21.77 -5.37
N THR A 11 -41.16 22.34 -4.18
CA THR A 11 -41.69 23.51 -3.43
C THR A 11 -40.63 23.83 -2.36
N ARG A 12 -40.39 25.12 -2.05
CA ARG A 12 -39.52 25.48 -0.90
C ARG A 12 -40.23 25.20 0.43
N PRO A 13 -39.47 24.85 1.49
CA PRO A 13 -39.76 25.45 2.79
C PRO A 13 -38.51 25.98 3.54
N ARG A 14 -38.61 27.25 3.94
CA ARG A 14 -38.10 27.86 5.18
C ARG A 14 -39.27 28.74 5.70
N PRO A 15 -39.30 29.21 6.96
CA PRO A 15 -38.33 29.07 8.05
C PRO A 15 -38.95 28.50 9.35
N ARG A 16 -38.13 28.30 10.40
CA ARG A 16 -38.53 28.67 11.78
C ARG A 16 -37.35 29.26 12.55
N CYS A 17 -37.57 30.44 13.10
CA CYS A 17 -36.74 30.99 14.18
C CYS A 17 -37.16 30.34 15.50
N SER A 18 -36.20 30.10 16.38
CA SER A 18 -36.43 29.98 17.82
C SER A 18 -35.38 30.85 18.51
N LEU A 19 -35.85 31.76 19.36
CA LEU A 19 -35.08 32.80 20.01
C LEU A 19 -35.20 32.59 21.53
N ALA A 20 -34.15 32.95 22.26
CA ALA A 20 -34.08 33.00 23.74
C ALA A 20 -34.01 31.61 24.43
N LEU A 21 -33.47 31.49 25.65
CA LEU A 21 -33.51 32.42 26.78
C LEU A 21 -32.29 32.21 27.74
N LEU A 22 -31.75 33.30 28.33
CA LEU A 22 -31.17 33.50 29.70
C LEU A 22 -30.23 32.43 30.36
N ALA A 23 -29.27 32.71 31.26
CA ALA A 23 -28.61 33.90 31.85
C ALA A 23 -27.26 33.41 32.47
N ALA A 24 -26.12 34.12 32.42
CA ALA A 24 -25.60 35.15 33.34
C ALA A 24 -25.23 34.70 34.79
N LEU A 25 -24.20 35.38 35.36
CA LEU A 25 -23.68 35.35 36.77
C LEU A 25 -22.64 34.24 37.12
N THR A 26 -21.59 34.44 37.96
CA THR A 26 -20.61 35.54 38.23
C THR A 26 -19.61 35.12 39.35
N LEU A 27 -18.42 35.77 39.40
CA LEU A 27 -17.44 35.84 40.54
C LEU A 27 -16.76 34.50 40.97
N ALA A 28 -15.42 34.43 41.16
CA ALA A 28 -14.55 35.00 42.21
C ALA A 28 -14.72 34.30 43.59
N ALA A 29 -13.69 34.02 44.41
CA ALA A 29 -12.28 34.47 44.41
C ALA A 29 -11.31 33.42 45.02
N ALA A 30 -10.05 33.83 45.22
CA ALA A 30 -8.88 33.12 45.76
C ALA A 30 -9.06 32.37 47.09
N LEU A 31 -8.09 31.50 47.44
CA LEU A 31 -7.46 31.43 48.79
C LEU A 31 -6.10 30.68 48.77
N LEU A 32 -5.05 31.38 49.23
CA LEU A 32 -3.86 30.97 50.02
C LEU A 32 -2.76 29.99 49.55
N TRP A 33 -1.53 30.49 49.76
CA TRP A 33 -0.20 29.85 49.89
C TRP A 33 -0.06 29.10 51.25
N PRO A 34 0.99 28.28 51.55
CA PRO A 34 2.44 28.59 51.50
C PRO A 34 3.27 27.56 50.68
N ALA A 35 4.46 27.82 50.14
CA ALA A 35 5.69 28.47 50.64
C ALA A 35 6.53 27.59 51.59
N CYS A 36 7.42 26.77 51.02
CA CYS A 36 8.63 26.26 51.66
C CYS A 36 9.81 26.51 50.71
N GLY A 37 10.86 27.15 51.21
CA GLY A 37 12.02 27.56 50.40
C GLY A 37 13.14 26.52 50.36
N GLY A 38 13.90 26.53 49.27
CA GLY A 38 15.21 25.88 49.16
C GLY A 38 16.18 26.87 48.53
N ALA A 39 17.12 27.38 49.33
CA ALA A 39 18.14 28.29 48.82
C ALA A 39 19.17 27.52 47.97
N SER A 40 19.57 28.09 46.83
CA SER A 40 20.77 27.66 46.11
C SER A 40 21.46 28.88 45.50
N THR A 41 22.58 29.24 46.11
CA THR A 41 23.50 30.26 45.62
C THR A 41 24.26 29.73 44.39
N SER A 42 24.04 30.32 43.22
CA SER A 42 25.00 30.20 42.12
C SER A 42 24.92 31.39 41.16
N ALA A 43 26.11 31.89 40.82
CA ALA A 43 26.47 32.80 39.71
C ALA A 43 25.44 33.84 39.23
N THR A 44 25.76 35.12 39.45
CA THR A 44 25.30 36.21 38.58
C THR A 44 25.65 35.87 37.13
N PRO A 45 24.69 35.73 36.20
CA PRO A 45 25.03 35.54 34.79
C PRO A 45 25.73 36.82 34.29
N ALA A 46 26.80 36.65 33.51
CA ALA A 46 27.35 37.76 32.75
C ALA A 46 26.24 38.38 31.88
N PRO A 47 26.22 39.72 31.68
CA PRO A 47 25.22 40.33 30.82
C PRO A 47 25.29 39.66 29.45
N ALA A 48 24.13 39.18 28.96
CA ALA A 48 24.04 38.63 27.62
C ALA A 48 24.60 39.66 26.63
N PRO A 49 25.43 39.25 25.64
CA PRO A 49 25.88 40.18 24.61
C PRO A 49 24.64 40.80 23.98
N ALA A 50 24.60 42.13 23.92
CA ALA A 50 23.49 42.84 23.33
C ALA A 50 23.22 42.28 21.92
N PRO A 51 21.95 42.05 21.52
CA PRO A 51 21.65 41.57 20.19
C PRO A 51 22.31 42.50 19.17
N ARG A 52 23.17 41.94 18.29
CA ARG A 52 23.77 42.69 17.19
C ARG A 52 22.66 43.43 16.45
N SER A 53 22.80 44.74 16.27
CA SER A 53 21.71 45.53 15.69
C SER A 53 21.49 45.11 14.23
N MET A 54 20.26 44.79 13.85
CA MET A 54 19.89 44.41 12.47
C MET A 54 20.13 45.52 11.42
N ALA A 55 20.66 46.68 11.83
CA ALA A 55 20.85 47.85 10.99
C ALA A 55 22.02 47.71 9.99
N GLU A 56 23.04 46.90 10.28
CA GLU A 56 24.19 46.70 9.37
C GLU A 56 23.94 45.56 8.37
N ASP A 57 23.26 44.48 8.78
CA ASP A 57 22.78 43.41 7.87
C ASP A 57 21.76 43.94 6.83
N ALA A 58 21.05 45.03 7.15
CA ALA A 58 20.03 45.63 6.30
C ALA A 58 20.56 46.09 4.92
N ALA A 59 21.84 46.48 4.81
CA ALA A 59 22.39 47.06 3.58
C ALA A 59 22.42 46.09 2.38
N LEU A 60 22.52 44.77 2.62
CA LEU A 60 22.47 43.73 1.59
C LEU A 60 21.16 42.90 1.61
N LEU A 61 20.36 42.95 2.67
CA LEU A 61 18.97 42.46 2.64
C LEU A 61 18.11 43.18 1.58
N VAL A 62 18.51 44.38 1.16
CA VAL A 62 17.84 45.21 0.14
C VAL A 62 18.38 45.00 -1.29
N VAL A 63 19.34 44.09 -1.54
CA VAL A 63 19.73 43.75 -2.93
C VAL A 63 18.73 42.75 -3.51
N PRO A 64 17.89 43.13 -4.50
CA PRO A 64 16.98 42.19 -5.13
C PRO A 64 17.76 41.18 -5.99
N VAL A 65 17.19 40.00 -6.19
CA VAL A 65 17.62 39.10 -7.26
C VAL A 65 17.21 39.74 -8.60
N PRO A 66 18.09 39.80 -9.63
CA PRO A 66 17.79 40.51 -10.88
C PRO A 66 16.53 40.00 -11.58
N GLN A 67 15.58 40.89 -11.87
CA GLN A 67 14.42 40.60 -12.71
C GLN A 67 14.80 40.78 -14.19
N GLU A 68 14.19 39.96 -15.07
CA GLU A 68 14.63 39.83 -16.48
C GLU A 68 14.64 41.16 -17.26
N ALA A 69 13.70 42.07 -16.97
CA ALA A 69 13.56 43.36 -17.65
C ALA A 69 14.68 44.38 -17.36
N ALA A 70 15.53 44.17 -16.35
CA ALA A 70 16.58 45.11 -15.92
C ALA A 70 17.98 44.46 -15.80
N ALA A 71 18.17 43.29 -16.43
CA ALA A 71 19.22 42.35 -16.05
C ALA A 71 20.66 42.90 -16.11
N ARG A 72 21.06 43.66 -17.15
CA ARG A 72 22.49 44.04 -17.31
C ARG A 72 23.00 44.96 -16.20
N ASP A 73 22.28 46.04 -15.92
CA ASP A 73 22.70 47.03 -14.91
C ASP A 73 22.45 46.53 -13.48
N ALA A 74 21.39 45.73 -13.27
CA ALA A 74 21.15 45.06 -12.00
C ALA A 74 22.25 44.02 -11.67
N ILE A 75 22.72 43.26 -12.66
CA ILE A 75 23.85 42.32 -12.51
C ILE A 75 25.14 43.10 -12.22
N ALA A 76 25.41 44.19 -12.93
CA ALA A 76 26.59 45.03 -12.68
C ALA A 76 26.58 45.64 -11.27
N ALA A 77 25.44 46.18 -10.83
CA ALA A 77 25.28 46.72 -9.48
C ALA A 77 25.40 45.64 -8.38
N ALA A 78 24.83 44.46 -8.60
CA ALA A 78 24.99 43.32 -7.68
C ALA A 78 26.46 42.87 -7.58
N LEU A 79 27.15 42.70 -8.71
CA LEU A 79 28.57 42.35 -8.75
C LEU A 79 29.45 43.42 -8.08
N ALA A 80 29.17 44.71 -8.32
CA ALA A 80 29.90 45.82 -7.69
C ALA A 80 29.74 45.81 -6.15
N ARG A 81 28.53 45.55 -5.64
CA ARG A 81 28.30 45.36 -4.19
C ARG A 81 29.03 44.12 -3.68
N LEU A 82 28.92 42.97 -4.35
CA LEU A 82 29.64 41.75 -3.94
C LEU A 82 31.17 41.94 -3.88
N ALA A 83 31.74 42.74 -4.79
CA ALA A 83 33.16 43.07 -4.78
C ALA A 83 33.59 43.92 -3.57
N GLN A 84 32.73 44.83 -3.08
CA GLN A 84 32.98 45.64 -1.88
C GLN A 84 33.15 44.77 -0.62
N HIS A 85 32.52 43.60 -0.58
CA HIS A 85 32.58 42.66 0.56
C HIS A 85 33.70 41.61 0.45
N GLY A 86 34.41 41.53 -0.70
CA GLY A 86 35.49 40.56 -0.91
C GLY A 86 36.89 41.01 -0.46
N GLY A 87 37.06 42.26 0.00
CA GLY A 87 38.37 42.92 0.08
C GLY A 87 38.89 43.34 1.47
N SER A 88 38.17 43.09 2.57
CA SER A 88 38.62 43.53 3.91
C SER A 88 39.48 42.46 4.62
N ALA A 89 40.44 42.92 5.43
CA ALA A 89 41.41 42.07 6.15
C ALA A 89 41.24 42.08 7.68
N ARG A 90 40.05 42.46 8.18
CA ARG A 90 39.71 42.57 9.61
C ARG A 90 38.56 41.62 9.99
N ALA A 91 38.09 41.66 11.24
CA ALA A 91 37.01 40.80 11.73
C ALA A 91 35.76 40.82 10.83
N ASP A 92 35.45 41.99 10.26
CA ASP A 92 34.40 42.25 9.27
C ASP A 92 34.47 41.34 8.02
N ALA A 93 35.62 40.71 7.75
CA ALA A 93 35.84 39.81 6.62
C ALA A 93 35.13 38.45 6.75
N VAL A 94 34.67 38.07 7.94
CA VAL A 94 33.82 36.87 8.11
C VAL A 94 32.37 37.21 7.84
N ASP A 95 31.85 38.26 8.49
CA ASP A 95 30.49 38.75 8.29
C ASP A 95 30.25 39.13 6.80
N ALA A 96 31.19 39.85 6.16
CA ALA A 96 31.11 40.22 4.74
C ALA A 96 31.18 39.01 3.78
N ALA A 97 32.01 38.01 4.08
CA ALA A 97 32.06 36.77 3.31
C ALA A 97 30.74 35.98 3.46
N TRP A 98 30.18 35.94 4.66
CA TRP A 98 28.88 35.35 4.94
C TRP A 98 27.75 36.04 4.15
N THR A 99 27.66 37.37 4.17
CA THR A 99 26.59 38.06 3.42
C THR A 99 26.68 37.79 1.92
N ARG A 100 27.90 37.71 1.36
CA ARG A 100 28.10 37.28 -0.04
C ARG A 100 27.67 35.83 -0.26
N ALA A 101 28.09 34.89 0.58
CA ALA A 101 27.75 33.47 0.43
C ALA A 101 26.23 33.24 0.51
N HIS A 102 25.54 33.89 1.46
CA HIS A 102 24.09 33.86 1.59
C HIS A 102 23.39 34.45 0.35
N TYR A 103 23.81 35.63 -0.13
CA TYR A 103 23.24 36.19 -1.36
C TYR A 103 23.40 35.28 -2.58
N LEU A 104 24.56 34.62 -2.73
CA LEU A 104 24.78 33.67 -3.82
C LEU A 104 23.93 32.39 -3.69
N LEU A 105 23.60 31.98 -2.45
CA LEU A 105 22.65 30.88 -2.20
C LEU A 105 21.22 31.27 -2.60
N ASP A 106 20.78 32.50 -2.33
CA ASP A 106 19.48 33.01 -2.76
C ASP A 106 19.38 33.10 -4.30
N VAL A 107 20.44 33.60 -4.95
CA VAL A 107 20.52 33.66 -6.42
C VAL A 107 20.54 32.25 -7.03
N PHE A 108 21.19 31.27 -6.39
CA PHE A 108 21.12 29.86 -6.81
C PHE A 108 19.70 29.30 -6.71
N ASP A 109 18.99 29.57 -5.62
CA ASP A 109 17.62 29.11 -5.42
C ASP A 109 16.65 29.70 -6.45
N ASP A 110 16.72 31.01 -6.72
CA ASP A 110 15.95 31.67 -7.78
C ASP A 110 16.29 31.10 -9.18
N ALA A 111 17.59 31.00 -9.50
CA ALA A 111 18.08 30.45 -10.77
C ALA A 111 17.65 28.99 -11.01
N ARG A 112 17.51 28.20 -9.94
CA ARG A 112 17.03 26.82 -9.97
C ARG A 112 15.51 26.76 -10.14
N VAL A 113 14.77 27.50 -9.33
CA VAL A 113 13.30 27.41 -9.26
C VAL A 113 12.65 28.06 -10.48
N ARG A 114 13.00 29.32 -10.78
CA ARG A 114 12.40 30.09 -11.88
C ARG A 114 13.05 29.83 -13.24
N ALA A 115 14.17 29.11 -13.25
CA ALA A 115 15.03 28.92 -14.42
C ALA A 115 15.57 30.24 -15.02
N ALA A 116 15.58 31.33 -14.23
CA ALA A 116 15.88 32.69 -14.65
C ALA A 116 17.30 32.81 -15.28
N PRO A 117 17.43 33.23 -16.55
CA PRO A 117 18.73 33.41 -17.20
C PRO A 117 19.60 34.48 -16.52
N ALA A 118 18.99 35.56 -16.03
CA ALA A 118 19.69 36.64 -15.34
C ALA A 118 20.38 36.16 -14.05
N SER A 119 19.66 35.40 -13.21
CA SER A 119 20.18 34.82 -11.97
C SER A 119 21.31 33.82 -12.23
N ARG A 120 21.20 32.99 -13.29
CA ARG A 120 22.28 32.08 -13.74
C ARG A 120 23.53 32.85 -14.18
N ALA A 121 23.36 33.88 -14.99
CA ALA A 121 24.48 34.71 -15.49
C ALA A 121 25.18 35.48 -14.36
N LEU A 122 24.41 36.01 -13.39
CA LEU A 122 24.95 36.63 -12.18
C LEU A 122 25.79 35.63 -11.38
N LEU A 123 25.24 34.44 -11.13
CA LEU A 123 25.87 33.40 -10.32
C LEU A 123 27.18 32.89 -10.95
N HIS A 124 27.20 32.67 -12.26
CA HIS A 124 28.43 32.32 -12.99
C HIS A 124 29.52 33.40 -12.84
N ARG A 125 29.16 34.67 -13.06
CA ARG A 125 30.11 35.79 -12.96
C ARG A 125 30.62 36.00 -11.53
N ALA A 126 29.74 35.94 -10.54
CA ALA A 126 30.09 36.16 -9.13
C ALA A 126 30.94 35.03 -8.52
N LEU A 127 30.93 33.85 -9.15
CA LEU A 127 31.77 32.69 -8.82
C LEU A 127 33.00 32.56 -9.75
N GLY A 128 33.31 33.58 -10.55
CA GLY A 128 34.50 33.61 -11.40
C GLY A 128 34.53 32.53 -12.51
N ARG A 129 33.37 32.04 -12.95
CA ARG A 129 33.28 31.06 -14.05
C ARG A 129 33.57 31.74 -15.39
N ALA A 130 34.22 31.02 -16.29
CA ALA A 130 34.45 31.46 -17.67
C ALA A 130 33.12 31.72 -18.39
N GLU A 131 33.09 32.69 -19.31
CA GLU A 131 31.84 33.14 -19.96
C GLU A 131 31.20 32.07 -20.87
N ASP A 132 32.02 31.14 -21.38
CA ASP A 132 31.65 29.98 -22.19
C ASP A 132 31.23 28.75 -21.37
N ALA A 133 31.43 28.76 -20.05
CA ALA A 133 31.08 27.64 -19.19
C ALA A 133 29.56 27.35 -19.21
N PRO A 134 29.13 26.07 -19.25
CA PRO A 134 27.72 25.71 -19.36
C PRO A 134 26.92 26.26 -18.17
N GLN A 135 25.87 27.05 -18.45
CA GLN A 135 25.03 27.71 -17.45
C GLN A 135 23.76 26.92 -17.08
N ARG A 136 23.61 25.69 -17.60
CA ARG A 136 22.41 24.85 -17.46
C ARG A 136 22.81 23.38 -17.32
N GLY A 137 21.92 22.60 -16.71
CA GLY A 137 22.09 21.15 -16.54
C GLY A 137 22.77 20.73 -15.23
N PRO A 138 22.97 19.42 -15.01
CA PRO A 138 23.52 18.88 -13.77
C PRO A 138 24.94 19.34 -13.50
N GLU A 139 25.81 19.35 -14.52
CA GLU A 139 27.21 19.76 -14.40
C GLU A 139 27.35 21.23 -14.00
N ALA A 140 26.57 22.13 -14.61
CA ALA A 140 26.52 23.55 -14.23
C ALA A 140 26.07 23.73 -12.77
N SER A 141 25.11 22.92 -12.34
CA SER A 141 24.57 22.98 -10.97
C SER A 141 25.59 22.48 -9.95
N ALA A 142 26.26 21.36 -10.23
CA ALA A 142 27.36 20.84 -9.42
C ALA A 142 28.53 21.85 -9.36
N ALA A 143 28.93 22.40 -10.52
CA ALA A 143 29.97 23.41 -10.63
C ALA A 143 29.72 24.67 -9.76
N VAL A 144 28.46 25.09 -9.62
CA VAL A 144 28.05 26.20 -8.74
C VAL A 144 28.08 25.78 -7.28
N LEU A 145 27.52 24.61 -6.95
CA LEU A 145 27.47 24.09 -5.58
C LEU A 145 28.86 23.78 -5.01
N ASP A 146 29.80 23.34 -5.85
CA ASP A 146 31.20 23.14 -5.51
C ASP A 146 31.87 24.45 -5.11
N ALA A 147 31.63 25.53 -5.86
CA ALA A 147 32.15 26.85 -5.55
C ALA A 147 31.52 27.44 -4.27
N LEU A 148 30.19 27.33 -4.11
CA LEU A 148 29.50 27.70 -2.87
C LEU A 148 30.03 26.94 -1.65
N ALA A 149 30.36 25.65 -1.79
CA ALA A 149 30.97 24.88 -0.71
C ALA A 149 32.36 25.42 -0.33
N ILE A 150 33.19 25.85 -1.29
CA ILE A 150 34.51 26.43 -1.03
C ILE A 150 34.38 27.76 -0.25
N GLU A 151 33.44 28.62 -0.62
CA GLU A 151 33.16 29.90 0.04
C GLU A 151 32.72 29.68 1.50
N LEU A 152 31.80 28.73 1.74
CA LEU A 152 31.34 28.36 3.07
C LEU A 152 32.44 27.70 3.91
N ASP A 153 33.29 26.88 3.30
CA ASP A 153 34.42 26.26 3.98
C ASP A 153 35.49 27.29 4.39
N ALA A 154 35.69 28.35 3.60
CA ALA A 154 36.56 29.47 3.95
C ALA A 154 36.03 30.28 5.15
N ILE A 155 34.71 30.48 5.23
CA ILE A 155 34.05 31.08 6.41
C ILE A 155 34.25 30.19 7.64
N LEU A 156 33.96 28.89 7.53
CA LEU A 156 34.06 27.93 8.63
C LEU A 156 35.51 27.67 9.08
N ALA A 157 36.49 27.82 8.19
CA ALA A 157 37.91 27.76 8.55
C ALA A 157 38.31 28.92 9.48
N ARG A 158 37.70 30.10 9.31
CA ARG A 158 37.90 31.29 10.16
C ARG A 158 37.04 31.26 11.43
N GLN A 159 35.79 30.81 11.33
CA GLN A 159 34.84 30.71 12.43
C GLN A 159 34.08 29.36 12.39
N ARG A 160 34.66 28.34 13.03
CA ARG A 160 34.16 26.95 13.00
C ARG A 160 32.73 26.76 13.51
N LEU A 161 32.24 27.67 14.35
CA LEU A 161 30.91 27.64 14.97
C LEU A 161 29.97 28.70 14.39
N HIS A 162 30.19 29.17 13.16
CA HIS A 162 29.25 30.08 12.50
C HIS A 162 27.99 29.29 12.10
N GLU A 163 26.90 29.48 12.85
CA GLU A 163 25.69 28.67 12.75
C GLU A 163 25.06 28.71 11.35
N ASP A 164 24.87 29.89 10.76
CA ASP A 164 24.29 30.00 9.42
C ASP A 164 25.18 29.38 8.33
N ALA A 165 26.51 29.47 8.45
CA ALA A 165 27.42 28.87 7.48
C ALA A 165 27.43 27.33 7.58
N LEU A 166 27.29 26.78 8.79
CA LEU A 166 27.06 25.34 9.00
C LEU A 166 25.72 24.89 8.39
N ALA A 167 24.66 25.67 8.60
CA ALA A 167 23.34 25.44 8.02
C ALA A 167 23.37 25.50 6.48
N ALA A 168 23.94 26.55 5.90
CA ALA A 168 24.12 26.72 4.46
C ALA A 168 24.95 25.58 3.84
N ARG A 169 26.00 25.12 4.53
CA ARG A 169 26.80 23.96 4.10
C ARG A 169 25.97 22.67 4.07
N ALA A 170 25.02 22.50 5.01
CA ALA A 170 24.07 21.39 4.96
C ALA A 170 23.13 21.48 3.75
N LEU A 171 22.66 22.68 3.38
CA LEU A 171 21.84 22.92 2.18
C LEU A 171 22.61 22.60 0.89
N VAL A 172 23.85 23.08 0.75
CA VAL A 172 24.72 22.80 -0.40
C VAL A 172 25.02 21.30 -0.49
N ARG A 173 25.29 20.62 0.63
CA ARG A 173 25.50 19.16 0.65
C ARG A 173 24.24 18.38 0.24
N TYR A 174 23.06 18.84 0.64
CA TYR A 174 21.79 18.25 0.23
C TYR A 174 21.61 18.31 -1.29
N ASP A 175 21.94 19.46 -1.91
CA ASP A 175 21.78 19.68 -3.35
C ASP A 175 22.85 18.99 -4.23
N ARG A 176 24.05 18.67 -3.70
CA ARG A 176 25.18 18.10 -4.50
C ARG A 176 25.04 16.63 -4.88
N ALA A 177 24.33 15.82 -4.11
CA ALA A 177 24.31 14.36 -4.29
C ALA A 177 22.88 13.85 -4.55
N PRO A 178 22.68 12.87 -5.46
CA PRO A 178 21.37 12.25 -5.63
C PRO A 178 20.88 11.64 -4.30
N LEU A 179 19.59 11.71 -4.05
CA LEU A 179 18.96 11.15 -2.86
C LEU A 179 18.79 9.64 -3.04
N LEU A 180 19.67 8.84 -2.43
CA LEU A 180 19.43 7.41 -2.29
C LEU A 180 18.23 7.20 -1.36
N ARG A 181 17.37 6.22 -1.66
CA ARG A 181 16.12 5.98 -0.89
C ARG A 181 16.35 5.81 0.62
N ALA A 182 17.45 5.15 1.01
CA ALA A 182 17.82 4.97 2.41
C ALA A 182 18.25 6.27 3.13
N GLU A 183 18.66 7.30 2.38
CA GLU A 183 19.15 8.57 2.91
C GLU A 183 18.10 9.68 2.94
N VAL A 184 16.98 9.52 2.19
CA VAL A 184 15.94 10.55 2.04
C VAL A 184 15.50 11.09 3.40
N HIS A 185 15.17 10.22 4.35
CA HIS A 185 14.70 10.66 5.68
C HIS A 185 15.76 11.50 6.42
N GLY A 186 16.98 10.97 6.58
CA GLY A 186 18.05 11.66 7.30
C GLY A 186 18.44 12.99 6.67
N ARG A 187 18.42 13.09 5.32
CA ARG A 187 18.69 14.35 4.62
C ARG A 187 17.54 15.35 4.77
N MET A 188 16.28 14.90 4.80
CA MET A 188 15.12 15.77 4.99
C MET A 188 15.00 16.26 6.43
N ASN A 189 15.30 15.43 7.44
CA ASN A 189 15.38 15.86 8.83
C ASN A 189 16.46 16.93 9.04
N ALA A 190 17.63 16.79 8.39
CA ALA A 190 18.67 17.80 8.44
C ALA A 190 18.23 19.12 7.80
N LEU A 191 17.45 19.06 6.72
CA LEU A 191 16.88 20.22 6.04
C LEU A 191 15.78 20.90 6.88
N ASP A 192 14.90 20.11 7.48
CA ASP A 192 13.83 20.56 8.38
C ASP A 192 14.38 21.15 9.69
N ALA A 193 15.49 20.62 10.23
CA ALA A 193 16.21 21.23 11.35
C ALA A 193 16.71 22.65 11.00
N VAL A 194 17.23 22.87 9.79
CA VAL A 194 17.60 24.23 9.32
C VAL A 194 16.36 25.11 9.13
N ALA A 195 15.27 24.58 8.59
CA ALA A 195 14.01 25.30 8.40
C ALA A 195 13.34 25.73 9.73
N ARG A 196 13.52 24.97 10.80
CA ARG A 196 13.01 25.27 12.15
C ARG A 196 13.96 26.12 13.01
N GLY A 197 15.23 26.25 12.62
CA GLY A 197 16.25 26.96 13.41
C GLY A 197 16.07 28.48 13.52
N GLY A 198 15.23 29.10 12.67
CA GLY A 198 15.04 30.56 12.66
C GLY A 198 16.26 31.36 12.20
N ASN A 199 17.24 30.68 11.61
CA ASN A 199 18.50 31.23 11.13
C ASN A 199 18.33 31.89 9.75
N ALA A 200 19.35 32.60 9.28
CA ALA A 200 19.26 33.42 8.07
C ALA A 200 18.93 32.61 6.79
N VAL A 201 19.19 31.29 6.79
CA VAL A 201 18.91 30.38 5.66
C VAL A 201 17.71 29.45 5.89
N SER A 202 16.89 29.68 6.92
CA SER A 202 15.66 28.92 7.16
C SER A 202 14.67 29.02 5.98
N ALA A 203 14.62 30.18 5.31
CA ALA A 203 13.80 30.38 4.11
C ALA A 203 14.27 29.52 2.93
N ASN A 204 15.59 29.44 2.68
CA ASN A 204 16.20 28.55 1.68
C ASN A 204 15.91 27.07 1.97
N ALA A 205 15.85 26.69 3.23
CA ALA A 205 15.50 25.33 3.66
C ALA A 205 14.02 25.00 3.41
N ARG A 206 13.09 25.87 3.80
CA ARG A 206 11.65 25.70 3.53
C ARG A 206 11.34 25.65 2.04
N LEU A 207 12.02 26.47 1.23
CA LEU A 207 11.90 26.44 -0.23
C LEU A 207 12.32 25.09 -0.83
N ARG A 208 13.37 24.45 -0.29
CA ARG A 208 13.80 23.09 -0.70
C ARG A 208 12.80 22.01 -0.30
N LEU A 209 12.25 22.07 0.92
CA LEU A 209 11.22 21.15 1.41
C LEU A 209 9.95 21.24 0.54
N ALA A 210 9.42 22.45 0.37
CA ALA A 210 8.25 22.70 -0.46
C ALA A 210 8.49 22.27 -1.92
N GLY A 211 9.67 22.59 -2.48
CA GLY A 211 10.06 22.15 -3.81
C GLY A 211 10.18 20.63 -3.96
N TYR A 212 10.51 19.89 -2.90
CA TYR A 212 10.51 18.41 -2.93
C TYR A 212 9.09 17.85 -2.98
N CYS A 213 8.17 18.35 -2.14
CA CYS A 213 6.77 17.93 -2.22
C CYS A 213 6.10 18.36 -3.54
N GLN A 214 6.36 19.57 -4.03
CA GLN A 214 5.82 20.03 -5.32
C GLN A 214 6.24 19.11 -6.48
N ARG A 215 7.49 18.60 -6.49
CA ARG A 215 7.91 17.58 -7.47
C ARG A 215 7.17 16.26 -7.30
N ALA A 216 7.04 15.75 -6.08
CA ALA A 216 6.27 14.54 -5.82
C ALA A 216 4.79 14.65 -6.27
N LEU A 217 4.20 15.84 -6.13
CA LEU A 217 2.87 16.15 -6.66
C LEU A 217 2.86 16.25 -8.20
N ALA A 218 3.90 16.79 -8.83
CA ALA A 218 4.02 16.87 -10.29
C ALA A 218 4.27 15.51 -10.96
N ASP A 219 5.03 14.64 -10.32
CA ASP A 219 5.37 13.30 -10.81
C ASP A 219 4.19 12.32 -10.69
N ALA A 220 3.30 12.51 -9.71
CA ALA A 220 2.23 11.57 -9.41
C ALA A 220 1.21 11.37 -10.55
N PRO A 221 0.76 12.38 -11.32
CA PRO A 221 -0.08 12.17 -12.51
C PRO A 221 0.60 11.33 -13.60
N GLN A 222 1.92 11.44 -13.74
CA GLN A 222 2.73 10.73 -14.74
C GLN A 222 3.06 9.29 -14.33
N ALA A 223 2.95 8.97 -13.04
CA ALA A 223 3.21 7.63 -12.53
C ALA A 223 2.10 6.62 -12.93
N PRO A 224 2.43 5.32 -13.08
CA PRO A 224 1.45 4.24 -13.21
C PRO A 224 0.40 4.29 -12.11
N ALA A 225 -0.86 3.98 -12.44
CA ALA A 225 -2.03 4.23 -11.57
C ALA A 225 -1.85 3.74 -10.10
N GLY A 226 -1.38 2.51 -9.91
CA GLY A 226 -1.15 1.94 -8.57
C GLY A 226 0.00 2.58 -7.78
N LEU A 227 0.92 3.29 -8.44
CA LEU A 227 2.06 3.95 -7.78
C LEU A 227 1.78 5.40 -7.37
N ARG A 228 0.78 6.07 -7.97
CA ARG A 228 0.55 7.52 -7.83
C ARG A 228 0.44 8.00 -6.38
N ARG A 229 -0.30 7.27 -5.52
CA ARG A 229 -0.40 7.61 -4.09
C ARG A 229 0.92 7.40 -3.33
N GLY A 230 1.71 6.41 -3.72
CA GLY A 230 3.06 6.19 -3.18
C GLY A 230 4.03 7.31 -3.56
N VAL A 231 3.91 7.86 -4.76
CA VAL A 231 4.68 9.04 -5.20
C VAL A 231 4.28 10.27 -4.38
N VAL A 232 2.98 10.57 -4.23
CA VAL A 232 2.52 11.69 -3.37
C VAL A 232 2.96 11.51 -1.91
N ALA A 233 3.03 10.29 -1.40
CA ALA A 233 3.53 10.03 -0.05
C ALA A 233 4.97 10.53 0.18
N HIS A 234 5.78 10.77 -0.85
CA HIS A 234 7.09 11.39 -0.67
C HIS A 234 7.01 12.80 -0.07
N CYS A 235 5.91 13.54 -0.25
CA CYS A 235 5.64 14.78 0.48
C CYS A 235 5.73 14.61 2.00
N LEU A 236 5.47 13.40 2.53
CA LEU A 236 5.58 13.12 3.95
C LEU A 236 7.01 13.29 4.49
N TYR A 237 8.05 13.16 3.66
CA TYR A 237 9.42 13.43 4.11
C TYR A 237 9.71 14.93 4.27
N ALA A 238 9.01 15.79 3.53
CA ALA A 238 9.28 17.24 3.51
C ALA A 238 8.35 18.06 4.41
N LEU A 239 7.16 17.53 4.72
CA LEU A 239 6.12 18.22 5.49
C LEU A 239 6.05 17.78 6.96
N TYR A 240 6.88 16.82 7.39
CA TYR A 240 6.79 16.17 8.70
C TYR A 240 8.17 15.89 9.30
N PRO A 241 8.42 16.29 10.56
CA PRO A 241 9.67 15.97 11.27
C PRO A 241 9.87 14.50 11.65
N ALA A 242 8.81 13.69 11.68
CA ALA A 242 8.83 12.31 12.14
C ALA A 242 9.01 11.34 10.96
N ASP A 243 9.67 10.20 11.16
CA ASP A 243 9.94 9.24 10.07
C ASP A 243 8.65 8.70 9.44
N PRO A 244 8.36 9.02 8.15
CA PRO A 244 7.20 8.48 7.48
C PRO A 244 7.41 7.04 6.98
N ALA A 245 8.52 6.36 7.32
CA ALA A 245 8.80 4.96 6.96
C ALA A 245 7.60 4.01 7.16
N ALA A 246 6.77 4.21 8.19
CA ALA A 246 5.55 3.44 8.41
C ALA A 246 4.54 3.53 7.23
N TYR A 247 4.43 4.68 6.57
CA TYR A 247 3.62 4.85 5.35
C TYR A 247 4.16 4.08 4.14
N PHE A 248 5.43 3.67 4.18
CA PHE A 248 6.11 2.91 3.14
C PHE A 248 6.34 1.44 3.50
N ALA A 249 5.76 0.95 4.60
CA ALA A 249 5.90 -0.43 5.05
C ALA A 249 5.55 -1.44 3.93
N PRO A 250 6.31 -2.54 3.73
CA PRO A 250 6.02 -3.50 2.68
C PRO A 250 4.60 -4.06 2.76
N ASP A 251 4.15 -4.43 3.96
CA ASP A 251 2.77 -4.80 4.24
C ASP A 251 1.86 -3.57 4.26
N PRO A 252 0.83 -3.50 3.38
CA PRO A 252 -0.18 -2.46 3.44
C PRO A 252 -0.91 -2.37 4.78
N ALA A 253 -1.12 -3.47 5.52
CA ALA A 253 -1.92 -3.46 6.76
C ALA A 253 -1.25 -2.66 7.89
N ALA A 254 0.09 -2.67 7.93
CA ALA A 254 0.91 -1.86 8.82
C ALA A 254 0.98 -0.36 8.45
N ARG A 255 0.58 0.04 7.23
CA ARG A 255 0.61 1.45 6.81
C ARG A 255 -0.51 2.26 7.48
N PRO A 256 -0.22 3.44 8.05
CA PRO A 256 -1.24 4.39 8.49
C PRO A 256 -2.08 4.93 7.30
N PRO A 257 -3.27 5.50 7.55
CA PRO A 257 -4.08 6.10 6.50
C PRO A 257 -3.37 7.31 5.89
N MET A 258 -3.19 7.29 4.56
CA MET A 258 -2.52 8.35 3.81
C MET A 258 -3.32 9.67 3.89
N PRO A 259 -2.70 10.82 4.22
CA PRO A 259 -3.35 12.12 4.10
C PRO A 259 -3.85 12.37 2.67
N ALA A 260 -4.99 13.06 2.55
CA ALA A 260 -5.48 13.46 1.23
C ALA A 260 -4.48 14.41 0.56
N TRP A 261 -4.23 14.25 -0.75
CA TRP A 261 -3.23 15.05 -1.47
C TRP A 261 -3.50 16.57 -1.40
N ARG A 262 -4.77 16.97 -1.30
CA ARG A 262 -5.18 18.38 -1.10
C ARG A 262 -4.69 18.97 0.22
N VAL A 263 -4.57 18.16 1.28
CA VAL A 263 -3.98 18.58 2.56
C VAL A 263 -2.49 18.85 2.36
N LEU A 264 -1.77 17.87 1.78
CA LEU A 264 -0.34 18.00 1.48
C LEU A 264 -0.02 19.20 0.56
N ALA A 265 -0.89 19.48 -0.42
CA ALA A 265 -0.77 20.67 -1.26
C ALA A 265 -1.00 21.97 -0.46
N ALA A 266 -2.04 22.07 0.37
CA ALA A 266 -2.29 23.23 1.22
C ALA A 266 -1.15 23.49 2.22
N ASP A 267 -0.58 22.44 2.81
CA ASP A 267 0.58 22.54 3.70
C ASP A 267 1.84 23.00 2.96
N THR A 268 2.02 22.58 1.70
CA THR A 268 3.11 23.05 0.83
C THR A 268 2.93 24.52 0.46
N ASP A 269 1.70 24.95 0.17
CA ASP A 269 1.37 26.35 -0.08
C ASP A 269 1.66 27.23 1.15
N ALA A 270 1.33 26.75 2.35
CA ALA A 270 1.63 27.44 3.62
C ALA A 270 3.15 27.62 3.84
N LEU A 271 3.97 26.61 3.55
CA LEU A 271 5.43 26.72 3.60
C LEU A 271 5.96 27.77 2.60
N LEU A 272 5.40 27.80 1.38
CA LEU A 272 5.79 28.77 0.36
C LEU A 272 5.34 30.20 0.70
N ALA A 273 4.17 30.35 1.30
CA ALA A 273 3.68 31.63 1.81
C ALA A 273 4.61 32.18 2.92
N ALA A 274 5.06 31.32 3.84
CA ALA A 274 6.04 31.70 4.87
C ALA A 274 7.37 32.19 4.25
N VAL A 275 7.93 31.45 3.29
CA VAL A 275 9.15 31.89 2.56
C VAL A 275 8.94 33.25 1.89
N ALA A 276 7.79 33.47 1.26
CA ALA A 276 7.49 34.74 0.59
C ALA A 276 7.31 35.93 1.56
N SER A 277 6.83 35.69 2.78
CA SER A 277 6.75 36.73 3.82
C SER A 277 8.07 37.00 4.54
N GLU A 278 8.94 35.99 4.69
CA GLU A 278 10.18 36.09 5.45
C GLU A 278 11.38 36.58 4.64
N SER A 279 11.43 36.30 3.32
CA SER A 279 12.55 36.69 2.45
C SER A 279 12.06 37.34 1.17
N ALA A 280 12.21 38.68 1.09
CA ALA A 280 11.94 39.44 -0.12
C ALA A 280 12.79 39.01 -1.33
N ARG A 281 13.99 38.43 -1.09
CA ARG A 281 14.86 37.90 -2.15
C ARG A 281 14.37 36.57 -2.71
N LEU A 282 13.78 35.70 -1.87
CA LEU A 282 13.23 34.41 -2.28
C LEU A 282 11.74 34.43 -2.63
N ALA A 283 11.02 35.50 -2.28
CA ALA A 283 9.58 35.63 -2.57
C ALA A 283 9.21 35.37 -4.05
N PRO A 284 9.96 35.84 -5.08
CA PRO A 284 9.67 35.49 -6.47
C PRO A 284 9.76 33.99 -6.74
N ALA A 285 10.75 33.29 -6.18
CA ALA A 285 10.91 31.85 -6.34
C ALA A 285 9.80 31.08 -5.63
N ALA A 286 9.42 31.50 -4.42
CA ALA A 286 8.31 30.92 -3.69
C ALA A 286 6.98 31.08 -4.45
N LEU A 287 6.68 32.27 -4.96
CA LEU A 287 5.48 32.54 -5.77
C LEU A 287 5.41 31.65 -7.01
N THR A 288 6.52 31.50 -7.76
CA THR A 288 6.57 30.59 -8.92
C THR A 288 6.32 29.11 -8.55
N LEU A 289 6.69 28.66 -7.35
CA LEU A 289 6.29 27.31 -6.90
C LEU A 289 4.82 27.23 -6.51
N ARG A 290 4.21 28.29 -5.97
CA ARG A 290 2.76 28.35 -5.66
C ARG A 290 1.92 28.35 -6.94
N GLU A 291 2.32 29.12 -7.94
CA GLU A 291 1.71 29.12 -9.28
C GLU A 291 1.71 27.71 -9.87
N ARG A 292 2.88 27.06 -9.94
CA ARG A 292 3.01 25.67 -10.41
C ARG A 292 2.22 24.68 -9.57
N LEU A 293 2.11 24.88 -8.25
CA LEU A 293 1.31 24.02 -7.38
C LEU A 293 -0.19 24.13 -7.70
N GLY A 294 -0.68 25.34 -8.01
CA GLY A 294 -2.05 25.55 -8.49
C GLY A 294 -2.30 24.94 -9.87
N GLU A 295 -1.35 25.05 -10.80
CA GLU A 295 -1.41 24.42 -12.13
C GLU A 295 -1.54 22.90 -12.08
N LEU A 296 -1.05 22.25 -11.02
CA LEU A 296 -1.18 20.81 -10.83
C LEU A 296 -2.58 20.35 -10.41
N GLU A 297 -3.46 21.22 -9.90
CA GLU A 297 -4.74 20.79 -9.31
C GLU A 297 -5.61 19.95 -10.26
N PRO A 298 -5.83 20.33 -11.54
CA PRO A 298 -6.66 19.55 -12.45
C PRO A 298 -6.07 18.16 -12.74
N ALA A 299 -4.75 18.08 -12.95
CA ALA A 299 -4.05 16.84 -13.22
C ALA A 299 -4.05 15.90 -11.99
N LEU A 300 -3.87 16.45 -10.79
CA LEU A 300 -3.97 15.71 -9.53
C LEU A 300 -5.41 15.23 -9.27
N ALA A 301 -6.42 16.07 -9.48
CA ALA A 301 -7.83 15.69 -9.29
C ALA A 301 -8.25 14.55 -10.23
N GLN A 302 -7.76 14.55 -11.48
CA GLN A 302 -7.98 13.46 -12.43
C GLN A 302 -7.18 12.19 -12.06
N ALA A 303 -5.91 12.33 -11.68
CA ALA A 303 -5.02 11.19 -11.48
C ALA A 303 -5.17 10.51 -10.11
N LEU A 304 -5.66 11.26 -9.11
CA LEU A 304 -5.83 10.88 -7.71
C LEU A 304 -7.23 11.30 -7.23
N PRO A 305 -8.27 10.55 -7.61
CA PRO A 305 -9.63 10.81 -7.15
C PRO A 305 -9.71 10.75 -5.62
N ALA A 306 -10.73 11.41 -5.08
CA ALA A 306 -11.02 11.43 -3.65
C ALA A 306 -11.02 10.00 -3.08
N ALA A 307 -10.58 9.86 -1.82
CA ALA A 307 -10.67 8.57 -1.14
C ALA A 307 -12.15 8.14 -1.07
N LEU A 308 -12.44 6.95 -1.59
CA LEU A 308 -13.78 6.37 -1.54
C LEU A 308 -14.13 6.11 -0.07
N ASP A 309 -15.15 6.79 0.43
CA ASP A 309 -15.75 6.48 1.72
C ASP A 309 -16.54 5.16 1.57
N PRO A 310 -16.13 4.06 2.24
CA PRO A 310 -16.79 2.78 2.09
C PRO A 310 -18.22 2.75 2.62
N MET A 311 -18.54 3.59 3.61
CA MET A 311 -19.88 3.67 4.19
C MET A 311 -20.82 4.45 3.27
N ALA A 312 -20.37 5.60 2.76
CA ALA A 312 -21.14 6.38 1.78
C ALA A 312 -21.34 5.63 0.45
N ALA A 313 -20.37 4.81 0.05
CA ALA A 313 -20.47 3.92 -1.12
C ALA A 313 -21.32 2.65 -0.86
N GLY A 314 -21.79 2.43 0.38
CA GLY A 314 -22.61 1.27 0.74
C GLY A 314 -21.91 -0.07 0.55
N LEU A 315 -20.58 -0.13 0.69
CA LEU A 315 -19.80 -1.35 0.49
C LEU A 315 -20.08 -2.40 1.57
N THR A 316 -19.84 -3.65 1.23
CA THR A 316 -19.99 -4.79 2.15
C THR A 316 -18.93 -4.74 3.24
N ARG A 317 -19.37 -4.90 4.50
CA ARG A 317 -18.44 -5.17 5.61
C ARG A 317 -17.99 -6.62 5.56
N ILE A 318 -16.69 -6.86 5.64
CA ILE A 318 -16.08 -8.17 5.86
C ILE A 318 -15.10 -8.07 7.04
N GLU A 319 -14.74 -9.20 7.64
CA GLU A 319 -13.72 -9.24 8.69
C GLU A 319 -12.32 -9.56 8.11
N GLY A 320 -12.27 -10.26 6.98
CA GLY A 320 -11.03 -10.60 6.26
C GLY A 320 -10.52 -9.52 5.31
N GLY A 321 -10.09 -9.97 4.12
CA GLY A 321 -9.51 -9.12 3.07
C GLY A 321 -8.09 -8.56 3.31
N ARG A 322 -7.40 -8.25 2.21
CA ARG A 322 -6.15 -7.47 2.23
C ARG A 322 -6.47 -5.98 2.09
N PRO A 323 -5.75 -5.04 2.71
CA PRO A 323 -5.97 -3.62 2.47
C PRO A 323 -5.78 -3.28 0.99
N TYR A 324 -6.68 -2.45 0.47
CA TYR A 324 -6.63 -1.98 -0.91
C TYR A 324 -5.35 -1.14 -1.15
N ASP A 325 -4.56 -1.56 -2.14
CA ASP A 325 -3.25 -1.00 -2.49
C ASP A 325 -3.30 -0.03 -3.68
N ASN A 326 -4.51 0.40 -4.06
CA ASN A 326 -4.82 1.39 -5.11
C ASN A 326 -4.71 0.88 -6.56
N ALA A 327 -4.94 -0.42 -6.80
CA ALA A 327 -5.28 -0.91 -8.14
C ALA A 327 -6.43 -0.06 -8.74
N PRO A 328 -6.35 0.42 -9.98
CA PRO A 328 -7.29 1.41 -10.51
C PRO A 328 -8.76 0.98 -10.36
N LEU A 329 -9.60 1.89 -9.88
CA LEU A 329 -11.03 1.65 -9.77
C LEU A 329 -11.63 1.44 -11.18
N LEU A 330 -12.47 0.42 -11.31
CA LEU A 330 -13.37 0.28 -12.45
C LEU A 330 -14.29 1.49 -12.51
N ASP A 331 -14.50 2.03 -13.71
CA ASP A 331 -15.03 3.37 -13.89
C ASP A 331 -16.47 3.59 -13.45
N ALA A 332 -16.68 4.80 -12.91
CA ALA A 332 -17.76 5.66 -13.41
C ALA A 332 -17.24 6.63 -14.51
N ALA A 333 -16.02 7.15 -14.38
CA ALA A 333 -15.19 7.84 -15.41
C ALA A 333 -13.79 8.18 -14.83
N ALA A 334 -12.67 8.13 -15.57
CA ALA A 334 -12.42 7.48 -16.88
C ALA A 334 -10.94 7.02 -16.98
N ALA A 335 -10.66 5.73 -17.26
CA ALA A 335 -9.31 5.25 -17.61
C ALA A 335 -9.29 4.14 -18.68
N SER A 336 -8.77 4.47 -19.88
CA SER A 336 -8.66 3.60 -21.05
C SER A 336 -7.33 2.84 -21.18
N ALA A 337 -6.45 2.95 -20.17
CA ALA A 337 -5.18 2.21 -20.17
C ALA A 337 -5.41 0.76 -19.72
N PRO A 338 -4.81 -0.24 -20.39
CA PRO A 338 -4.83 -1.61 -19.90
C PRO A 338 -4.08 -1.69 -18.55
N ALA A 339 -4.68 -2.39 -17.60
CA ALA A 339 -4.12 -2.66 -16.29
C ALA A 339 -4.25 -4.16 -16.00
N ASP A 340 -3.19 -4.80 -15.49
CA ASP A 340 -3.25 -6.23 -15.14
C ASP A 340 -4.33 -6.53 -14.07
N GLU A 341 -4.61 -5.56 -13.19
CA GLU A 341 -5.64 -5.65 -12.16
C GLU A 341 -6.49 -4.37 -12.11
N LEU A 342 -7.80 -4.52 -11.89
CA LEU A 342 -8.79 -3.46 -11.70
C LEU A 342 -9.60 -3.71 -10.42
N ALA A 343 -10.15 -2.67 -9.79
CA ALA A 343 -10.91 -2.79 -8.54
C ALA A 343 -12.36 -2.31 -8.67
N ALA A 344 -13.37 -3.13 -8.34
CA ALA A 344 -14.78 -2.74 -8.44
C ALA A 344 -15.39 -2.40 -7.07
N ALA A 345 -15.95 -1.18 -6.97
CA ALA A 345 -16.80 -0.75 -5.87
C ALA A 345 -18.28 -0.93 -6.24
N VAL A 346 -18.87 -2.05 -5.81
CA VAL A 346 -20.30 -2.35 -6.04
C VAL A 346 -21.05 -2.27 -4.70
N PRO A 347 -22.16 -1.50 -4.59
CA PRO A 347 -22.93 -1.41 -3.35
C PRO A 347 -23.45 -2.78 -2.88
N ALA A 348 -23.45 -3.03 -1.58
CA ALA A 348 -23.84 -4.32 -1.00
C ALA A 348 -25.28 -4.75 -1.34
N SER A 349 -26.16 -3.79 -1.62
CA SER A 349 -27.57 -3.96 -2.01
C SER A 349 -27.78 -4.12 -3.52
N ALA A 350 -26.77 -3.85 -4.35
CA ALA A 350 -26.87 -4.00 -5.80
C ALA A 350 -27.09 -5.48 -6.18
N PRO A 351 -27.78 -5.79 -7.27
CA PRO A 351 -27.94 -7.15 -7.75
C PRO A 351 -26.58 -7.75 -8.18
N ALA A 352 -26.38 -9.03 -7.88
CA ALA A 352 -25.08 -9.69 -8.06
C ALA A 352 -24.58 -9.80 -9.50
N TRP A 353 -25.45 -9.63 -10.51
CA TRP A 353 -25.02 -9.58 -11.92
C TRP A 353 -24.10 -8.38 -12.22
N GLU A 354 -24.19 -7.28 -11.45
CA GLU A 354 -23.27 -6.14 -11.61
C GLU A 354 -21.80 -6.52 -11.36
N LEU A 355 -21.54 -7.53 -10.51
CA LEU A 355 -20.19 -8.07 -10.33
C LEU A 355 -19.71 -8.85 -11.55
N VAL A 356 -20.62 -9.55 -12.24
CA VAL A 356 -20.31 -10.31 -13.47
C VAL A 356 -20.04 -9.34 -14.62
N ASP A 357 -20.84 -8.28 -14.74
CA ASP A 357 -20.61 -7.20 -15.70
C ASP A 357 -19.32 -6.44 -15.40
N ALA A 358 -19.00 -6.18 -14.13
CA ALA A 358 -17.72 -5.59 -13.73
C ALA A 358 -16.53 -6.50 -14.11
N ALA A 359 -16.66 -7.82 -13.97
CA ALA A 359 -15.65 -8.79 -14.40
C ALA A 359 -15.50 -8.83 -15.93
N ALA A 360 -16.60 -8.77 -16.68
CA ALA A 360 -16.57 -8.69 -18.14
C ALA A 360 -15.93 -7.39 -18.63
N GLN A 361 -16.25 -6.24 -18.01
CA GLN A 361 -15.64 -4.94 -18.29
C GLN A 361 -14.16 -4.89 -17.92
N ALA A 362 -13.75 -5.53 -16.83
CA ALA A 362 -12.33 -5.62 -16.47
C ALA A 362 -11.56 -6.46 -17.50
N ARG A 363 -12.13 -7.61 -17.93
CA ARG A 363 -11.54 -8.45 -18.97
C ARG A 363 -11.43 -7.72 -20.32
N SER A 364 -12.45 -6.96 -20.73
CA SER A 364 -12.39 -6.20 -22.01
C SER A 364 -11.38 -5.06 -21.99
N ARG A 365 -10.95 -4.61 -20.81
CA ARG A 365 -9.80 -3.69 -20.61
C ARG A 365 -8.45 -4.41 -20.48
N GLY A 366 -8.40 -5.72 -20.68
CA GLY A 366 -7.18 -6.54 -20.61
C GLY A 366 -6.76 -6.98 -19.22
N ALA A 367 -7.58 -6.76 -18.17
CA ALA A 367 -7.24 -7.18 -16.82
C ALA A 367 -7.32 -8.70 -16.64
N ARG A 368 -6.37 -9.22 -15.86
CA ARG A 368 -6.26 -10.64 -15.46
C ARG A 368 -6.93 -10.91 -14.12
N ALA A 369 -7.12 -9.87 -13.29
CA ALA A 369 -7.84 -9.94 -12.03
C ALA A 369 -8.77 -8.74 -11.82
N LEU A 370 -9.85 -8.99 -11.08
CA LEU A 370 -10.76 -8.03 -10.51
C LEU A 370 -10.65 -8.10 -8.98
N GLN A 371 -10.30 -6.99 -8.34
CA GLN A 371 -10.32 -6.82 -6.90
C GLN A 371 -11.73 -6.35 -6.49
N LEU A 372 -12.51 -7.19 -5.81
CA LEU A 372 -13.80 -6.75 -5.27
C LEU A 372 -13.57 -5.92 -4.01
N LEU A 373 -14.02 -4.66 -4.02
CA LEU A 373 -13.88 -3.77 -2.87
C LEU A 373 -14.93 -4.08 -1.81
N ALA A 374 -14.44 -4.29 -0.60
CA ALA A 374 -15.20 -4.35 0.63
C ALA A 374 -14.58 -3.37 1.63
N TRP A 375 -15.13 -3.31 2.83
CA TRP A 375 -14.47 -2.64 3.94
C TRP A 375 -14.44 -3.53 5.17
N ARG A 376 -13.46 -3.27 6.02
CA ARG A 376 -13.45 -3.76 7.39
C ARG A 376 -13.23 -2.59 8.34
N GLU A 377 -13.55 -2.80 9.58
CA GLU A 377 -13.12 -1.91 10.64
C GLU A 377 -11.69 -2.28 11.06
N GLN A 378 -10.81 -1.29 11.22
CA GLN A 378 -9.46 -1.50 11.76
C GLN A 378 -9.26 -0.57 12.96
N THR A 379 -9.02 -1.16 14.13
CA THR A 379 -8.39 -0.47 15.25
C THR A 379 -6.92 -0.23 14.88
N LEU A 380 -6.46 1.01 14.93
CA LEU A 380 -5.04 1.31 14.79
C LEU A 380 -4.36 1.37 16.16
N GLU A 381 -3.29 0.62 16.32
CA GLU A 381 -2.31 0.87 17.36
C GLU A 381 -1.49 2.11 16.96
N ARG A 382 -1.49 3.15 17.81
CA ARG A 382 -0.65 4.32 17.59
C ARG A 382 0.82 3.93 17.86
N PRO A 383 1.76 4.10 16.90
CA PRO A 383 3.17 3.97 17.22
C PRO A 383 3.56 5.03 18.26
N PRO A 384 4.58 4.77 19.10
CA PRO A 384 4.92 5.65 20.23
C PRO A 384 5.56 6.98 19.79
N GLY A 385 4.72 7.98 19.49
CA GLY A 385 5.09 9.37 19.18
C GLY A 385 4.15 10.03 18.17
N ASP A 386 4.40 11.31 17.85
CA ASP A 386 3.51 12.14 17.02
C ASP A 386 3.69 11.92 15.50
N TYR A 387 3.70 10.66 15.06
CA TYR A 387 3.96 10.28 13.65
C TYR A 387 2.78 10.53 12.70
N TRP A 388 1.57 10.82 13.20
CA TRP A 388 0.35 10.92 12.37
C TRP A 388 -0.22 12.34 12.35
N ARG A 389 -0.27 12.99 11.18
CA ARG A 389 -1.00 14.27 11.02
C ARG A 389 -2.49 14.11 11.30
N VAL A 390 -3.06 13.08 10.67
CA VAL A 390 -4.47 12.76 10.80
C VAL A 390 -4.58 12.00 12.11
N HIS A 391 -4.97 12.72 13.16
CA HIS A 391 -5.37 12.06 14.40
C HIS A 391 -6.49 11.07 14.06
N PRO A 392 -6.38 9.82 14.50
CA PRO A 392 -7.45 8.86 14.29
C PRO A 392 -8.69 9.35 15.07
N PRO A 393 -9.89 8.84 14.75
CA PRO A 393 -11.07 9.12 15.57
C PRO A 393 -10.83 8.72 17.04
N PRO A 394 -11.60 9.25 18.00
CA PRO A 394 -11.31 9.12 19.44
C PRO A 394 -11.19 7.67 19.95
N ASP A 395 -11.81 6.71 19.27
CA ASP A 395 -11.78 5.28 19.56
C ASP A 395 -10.67 4.50 18.82
N ASN A 396 -9.87 5.19 17.98
CA ASN A 396 -8.87 4.66 17.07
C ASN A 396 -9.39 3.67 16.00
N ARG A 397 -10.70 3.62 15.72
CA ARG A 397 -11.31 2.69 14.76
C ARG A 397 -11.63 3.41 13.44
N LEU A 398 -11.15 2.90 12.31
CA LEU A 398 -11.54 3.40 10.99
C LEU A 398 -12.15 2.33 10.09
N ALA A 399 -13.08 2.74 9.23
CA ALA A 399 -13.47 1.93 8.08
C ALA A 399 -12.34 1.97 7.04
N ARG A 400 -11.77 0.80 6.73
CA ARG A 400 -10.66 0.64 5.79
C ARG A 400 -11.10 -0.20 4.60
N LEU A 401 -10.84 0.30 3.40
CA LEU A 401 -11.03 -0.46 2.15
C LEU A 401 -10.12 -1.68 2.13
N VAL A 402 -10.72 -2.83 1.85
CA VAL A 402 -10.06 -4.12 1.68
C VAL A 402 -10.54 -4.78 0.39
N VAL A 403 -9.77 -5.76 -0.08
CA VAL A 403 -10.02 -6.43 -1.36
C VAL A 403 -10.15 -7.94 -1.21
N VAL A 404 -11.09 -8.49 -1.97
CA VAL A 404 -11.17 -9.93 -2.26
C VAL A 404 -10.79 -10.13 -3.74
N PRO A 405 -9.65 -10.78 -4.03
CA PRO A 405 -9.15 -10.91 -5.40
C PRO A 405 -9.89 -12.03 -6.15
N VAL A 406 -10.38 -11.70 -7.35
CA VAL A 406 -11.05 -12.62 -8.28
C VAL A 406 -10.24 -12.67 -9.57
N ARG A 407 -9.86 -13.86 -10.05
CA ARG A 407 -9.21 -14.04 -11.34
C ARG A 407 -10.23 -14.03 -12.48
N LEU A 408 -9.82 -13.45 -13.61
CA LEU A 408 -10.64 -13.28 -14.81
C LEU A 408 -10.27 -14.25 -15.94
N SER A 409 -9.31 -15.17 -15.74
CA SER A 409 -8.81 -16.04 -16.83
C SER A 409 -9.91 -16.89 -17.46
N GLU A 410 -9.78 -17.10 -18.76
CA GLU A 410 -10.64 -18.03 -19.50
C GLU A 410 -10.47 -19.46 -18.98
N ASP A 411 -9.25 -19.88 -18.60
CA ASP A 411 -8.97 -21.23 -18.06
C ASP A 411 -9.84 -21.66 -16.86
N LEU A 412 -10.40 -20.70 -16.11
CA LEU A 412 -11.30 -20.95 -14.98
C LEU A 412 -12.77 -21.16 -15.39
N VAL A 413 -13.14 -20.82 -16.63
CA VAL A 413 -14.52 -20.68 -17.11
C VAL A 413 -14.78 -21.37 -18.47
N SER A 414 -13.78 -21.50 -19.36
CA SER A 414 -13.95 -22.01 -20.73
C SER A 414 -13.86 -23.54 -20.85
N ASP A 415 -12.83 -24.17 -20.29
CA ASP A 415 -12.42 -25.52 -20.74
C ASP A 415 -12.49 -26.65 -19.70
N ALA A 416 -13.04 -26.39 -18.51
CA ALA A 416 -13.25 -27.42 -17.47
C ALA A 416 -14.29 -28.51 -17.83
N ALA A 417 -14.82 -28.49 -19.06
CA ALA A 417 -15.91 -29.37 -19.52
C ALA A 417 -15.68 -30.05 -20.90
N ALA A 418 -14.65 -29.69 -21.66
CA ALA A 418 -14.52 -30.10 -23.07
C ALA A 418 -13.51 -31.23 -23.34
N ASP A 419 -12.21 -31.04 -23.06
CA ASP A 419 -11.14 -31.89 -23.65
C ASP A 419 -10.24 -32.66 -22.65
N THR A 420 -10.53 -32.63 -21.35
CA THR A 420 -9.60 -33.19 -20.33
C THR A 420 -9.64 -34.72 -20.15
N GLU A 421 -10.43 -35.47 -20.92
CA GLU A 421 -10.43 -36.95 -20.87
C GLU A 421 -9.25 -37.58 -21.65
N ALA A 422 -8.50 -36.81 -22.46
CA ALA A 422 -7.49 -37.36 -23.38
C ALA A 422 -6.08 -37.57 -22.78
N ASN A 423 -5.64 -36.76 -21.80
CA ASN A 423 -4.24 -36.75 -21.34
C ASN A 423 -4.13 -36.87 -19.80
N GLY A 424 -3.43 -37.92 -19.35
CA GLY A 424 -3.32 -38.34 -17.93
C GLY A 424 -2.54 -37.42 -16.97
N ALA A 425 -2.44 -36.13 -17.26
CA ALA A 425 -1.84 -35.10 -16.39
C ALA A 425 -2.90 -34.30 -15.59
N ALA A 426 -4.18 -34.67 -15.68
CA ALA A 426 -5.33 -33.86 -15.24
C ALA A 426 -5.53 -33.68 -13.71
N ASP A 427 -4.69 -34.28 -12.84
CA ASP A 427 -4.81 -34.17 -11.37
C ASP A 427 -4.62 -32.71 -10.84
N ALA A 428 -4.03 -31.81 -11.63
CA ALA A 428 -3.66 -30.45 -11.21
C ALA A 428 -4.80 -29.40 -11.21
N LEU A 429 -5.89 -29.61 -11.94
CA LEU A 429 -7.04 -28.69 -12.08
C LEU A 429 -8.37 -29.34 -11.67
N ALA A 430 -8.32 -30.47 -10.95
CA ALA A 430 -9.14 -31.65 -11.22
C ALA A 430 -10.62 -31.67 -10.78
N LEU A 431 -11.15 -30.63 -10.12
CA LEU A 431 -12.54 -30.67 -9.60
C LEU A 431 -13.52 -29.68 -10.23
N GLY A 432 -13.04 -28.58 -10.83
CA GLY A 432 -13.91 -27.52 -11.37
C GLY A 432 -14.97 -27.07 -10.37
N LEU A 433 -14.56 -26.64 -9.17
CA LEU A 433 -15.49 -26.30 -8.09
C LEU A 433 -16.20 -24.98 -8.38
N HIS A 434 -17.53 -24.98 -8.23
CA HIS A 434 -18.36 -23.79 -8.36
C HIS A 434 -19.17 -23.61 -7.06
N LEU A 435 -19.06 -22.44 -6.43
CA LEU A 435 -19.94 -22.07 -5.32
C LEU A 435 -21.17 -21.36 -5.90
N ARG A 436 -22.27 -22.10 -6.01
CA ARG A 436 -23.58 -21.51 -6.33
C ARG A 436 -24.12 -20.82 -5.09
N ILE A 437 -24.32 -19.51 -5.20
CA ILE A 437 -24.85 -18.64 -4.15
C ILE A 437 -26.29 -18.33 -4.56
N ALA A 438 -27.27 -18.75 -3.77
CA ALA A 438 -28.68 -18.40 -3.92
C ALA A 438 -29.15 -17.63 -2.69
N ARG A 439 -30.33 -17.00 -2.79
CA ARG A 439 -30.93 -16.17 -1.72
C ARG A 439 -30.86 -16.80 -0.33
N ASP A 440 -31.27 -18.06 -0.22
CA ASP A 440 -31.42 -18.77 1.05
C ASP A 440 -30.44 -19.96 1.21
N THR A 441 -29.62 -20.26 0.19
CA THR A 441 -28.70 -21.41 0.22
C THR A 441 -27.40 -21.17 -0.54
N TRP A 442 -26.30 -21.71 -0.02
CA TRP A 442 -25.02 -21.83 -0.73
C TRP A 442 -24.74 -23.30 -1.03
N GLN A 443 -24.16 -23.62 -2.18
CA GLN A 443 -23.86 -25.00 -2.54
C GLN A 443 -22.59 -25.11 -3.40
N ILE A 444 -21.65 -25.95 -2.97
CA ILE A 444 -20.49 -26.33 -3.79
C ILE A 444 -20.91 -27.39 -4.79
N LEU A 445 -20.64 -27.13 -6.07
CA LEU A 445 -20.92 -27.95 -7.23
C LEU A 445 -19.61 -28.29 -7.96
N SER A 446 -19.63 -29.39 -8.71
CA SER A 446 -18.60 -29.85 -9.63
C SER A 446 -19.30 -30.55 -10.80
N PRO A 447 -18.72 -30.63 -12.00
CA PRO A 447 -19.19 -31.55 -13.04
C PRO A 447 -19.35 -33.00 -12.52
N SER A 448 -18.57 -33.39 -11.51
CA SER A 448 -18.60 -34.72 -10.90
C SER A 448 -19.65 -34.93 -9.79
N GLY A 449 -20.40 -33.89 -9.39
CA GLY A 449 -21.41 -34.00 -8.32
C GLY A 449 -21.54 -32.74 -7.47
N ALA A 450 -22.38 -32.79 -6.44
CA ALA A 450 -22.62 -31.68 -5.52
C ALA A 450 -22.31 -32.05 -4.05
N LEU A 451 -22.04 -31.04 -3.24
CA LEU A 451 -22.07 -31.12 -1.77
C LEU A 451 -23.48 -30.77 -1.23
N PRO A 452 -23.78 -31.13 0.04
CA PRO A 452 -24.99 -30.70 0.72
C PRO A 452 -25.11 -29.17 0.74
N ALA A 453 -26.30 -28.65 0.48
CA ALA A 453 -26.56 -27.22 0.55
C ALA A 453 -26.43 -26.70 1.99
N ILE A 454 -25.84 -25.52 2.14
CA ILE A 454 -25.72 -24.76 3.37
C ILE A 454 -26.86 -23.75 3.38
N ALA A 455 -27.65 -23.69 4.44
CA ALA A 455 -28.70 -22.68 4.59
C ALA A 455 -28.09 -21.32 4.97
N ALA A 456 -28.32 -20.29 4.14
CA ALA A 456 -27.76 -18.95 4.33
C ALA A 456 -28.46 -18.15 5.45
N SER A 457 -29.70 -18.50 5.79
CA SER A 457 -30.56 -17.84 6.79
C SER A 457 -30.75 -18.66 8.07
N SER A 458 -29.90 -19.65 8.31
CA SER A 458 -30.09 -20.67 9.35
C SER A 458 -29.90 -20.12 10.78
N ALA A 459 -30.92 -20.29 11.62
CA ALA A 459 -30.80 -20.16 13.08
C ALA A 459 -30.20 -21.42 13.77
N ALA A 460 -29.73 -22.42 13.00
CA ALA A 460 -29.01 -23.56 13.55
C ALA A 460 -27.59 -23.14 13.99
N ALA A 461 -26.99 -23.92 14.90
CA ALA A 461 -25.86 -23.52 15.73
C ALA A 461 -24.48 -23.27 15.03
N ARG A 462 -24.43 -23.11 13.70
CA ARG A 462 -23.23 -22.71 12.95
C ARG A 462 -23.61 -21.70 11.87
N ALA A 463 -22.83 -20.62 11.76
CA ALA A 463 -22.98 -19.61 10.72
C ALA A 463 -22.65 -20.20 9.32
N PRO A 464 -23.27 -19.71 8.23
CA PRO A 464 -23.07 -20.27 6.89
C PRO A 464 -21.61 -20.22 6.41
N GLU A 465 -20.85 -19.21 6.84
CA GLU A 465 -19.41 -19.07 6.58
C GLU A 465 -18.61 -20.22 7.21
N GLN A 466 -18.97 -20.62 8.43
CA GLN A 466 -18.33 -21.75 9.12
C GLN A 466 -18.68 -23.09 8.44
N ALA A 467 -19.93 -23.27 8.00
CA ALA A 467 -20.32 -24.46 7.25
C ALA A 467 -19.61 -24.54 5.89
N LEU A 468 -19.41 -23.41 5.20
CA LEU A 468 -18.63 -23.32 3.97
C LEU A 468 -17.15 -23.64 4.22
N ALA A 469 -16.58 -23.10 5.30
CA ALA A 469 -15.21 -23.38 5.75
C ALA A 469 -14.97 -24.87 5.99
N GLU A 470 -15.90 -25.54 6.67
CA GLU A 470 -15.84 -26.98 6.94
C GLU A 470 -15.93 -27.81 5.65
N GLN A 471 -16.80 -27.44 4.69
CA GLN A 471 -16.87 -28.11 3.40
C GLN A 471 -15.60 -27.92 2.56
N LEU A 472 -15.07 -26.70 2.45
CA LEU A 472 -13.84 -26.41 1.70
C LEU A 472 -12.62 -27.10 2.30
N ARG A 473 -12.51 -27.16 3.64
CA ARG A 473 -11.44 -27.91 4.32
C ARG A 473 -11.55 -29.41 4.05
N ALA A 474 -12.75 -29.99 4.12
CA ALA A 474 -12.96 -31.39 3.78
C ALA A 474 -12.58 -31.72 2.33
N VAL A 475 -12.77 -30.79 1.38
CA VAL A 475 -12.28 -30.93 0.00
C VAL A 475 -10.76 -30.89 -0.05
N ALA A 476 -10.11 -29.88 0.55
CA ALA A 476 -8.65 -29.75 0.58
C ALA A 476 -7.97 -30.96 1.24
N ASP A 477 -8.52 -31.47 2.34
CA ASP A 477 -8.01 -32.67 3.01
C ASP A 477 -8.11 -33.91 2.11
N ALA A 478 -9.09 -33.99 1.21
CA ALA A 478 -9.31 -35.11 0.28
C ALA A 478 -8.48 -35.02 -1.00
N PHE A 479 -8.16 -33.81 -1.45
CA PHE A 479 -7.49 -33.51 -2.71
C PHE A 479 -6.25 -32.64 -2.46
N ALA A 480 -5.08 -33.24 -2.60
CA ALA A 480 -3.80 -32.62 -2.24
C ALA A 480 -3.36 -31.44 -3.12
N THR A 481 -4.09 -31.15 -4.20
CA THR A 481 -3.87 -29.98 -5.05
C THR A 481 -4.68 -28.79 -4.54
N PRO A 482 -4.09 -27.58 -4.43
CA PRO A 482 -4.84 -26.36 -4.15
C PRO A 482 -5.98 -26.17 -5.15
N GLN A 483 -7.20 -25.93 -4.67
CA GLN A 483 -8.38 -25.91 -5.53
C GLN A 483 -8.66 -24.52 -6.10
N HIS A 484 -9.24 -24.48 -7.29
CA HIS A 484 -9.86 -23.27 -7.85
C HIS A 484 -11.35 -23.30 -7.56
N LEU A 485 -11.92 -22.17 -7.13
CA LEU A 485 -13.35 -22.05 -6.83
C LEU A 485 -13.96 -20.88 -7.62
N VAL A 486 -14.97 -21.18 -8.43
CA VAL A 486 -15.70 -20.18 -9.22
C VAL A 486 -16.97 -19.79 -8.45
N LEU A 487 -17.14 -18.51 -8.17
CA LEU A 487 -18.36 -17.96 -7.58
C LEU A 487 -19.43 -17.86 -8.68
N VAL A 488 -20.64 -18.34 -8.40
CA VAL A 488 -21.78 -18.25 -9.31
C VAL A 488 -22.97 -17.66 -8.55
N PRO A 489 -23.28 -16.36 -8.73
CA PRO A 489 -24.49 -15.76 -8.19
C PRO A 489 -25.73 -16.30 -8.91
N GLY A 490 -26.73 -16.73 -8.15
CA GLY A 490 -28.06 -17.03 -8.65
C GLY A 490 -28.98 -15.81 -8.67
N ASP A 491 -30.17 -16.00 -9.21
CA ASP A 491 -31.19 -14.96 -9.28
C ASP A 491 -31.52 -14.38 -7.90
N GLN A 492 -31.80 -13.08 -7.86
CA GLN A 492 -32.16 -12.33 -6.64
C GLN A 492 -31.07 -12.22 -5.56
N VAL A 493 -29.83 -12.67 -5.83
CA VAL A 493 -28.69 -12.48 -4.92
C VAL A 493 -28.12 -11.06 -5.07
N THR A 494 -27.65 -10.47 -3.96
CA THR A 494 -26.98 -9.17 -3.97
C THR A 494 -25.46 -9.31 -4.05
N ALA A 495 -24.79 -8.27 -4.55
CA ALA A 495 -23.33 -8.20 -4.62
C ALA A 495 -22.69 -8.43 -3.24
N GLY A 496 -23.31 -7.93 -2.16
CA GLY A 496 -22.79 -8.12 -0.80
C GLY A 496 -22.83 -9.57 -0.31
N ALA A 497 -23.84 -10.35 -0.69
CA ALA A 497 -23.88 -11.78 -0.39
C ALA A 497 -22.77 -12.55 -1.13
N VAL A 498 -22.43 -12.13 -2.36
CA VAL A 498 -21.31 -12.70 -3.12
C VAL A 498 -19.97 -12.35 -2.49
N ILE A 499 -19.77 -11.08 -2.10
CA ILE A 499 -18.53 -10.62 -1.45
C ILE A 499 -18.31 -11.31 -0.09
N ALA A 500 -19.37 -11.49 0.70
CA ALA A 500 -19.30 -12.23 1.96
C ALA A 500 -18.94 -13.70 1.76
N ALA A 501 -19.58 -14.40 0.80
CA ALA A 501 -19.22 -15.77 0.44
C ALA A 501 -17.79 -15.88 -0.11
N ALA A 502 -17.32 -14.86 -0.84
CA ALA A 502 -15.95 -14.78 -1.36
C ALA A 502 -14.91 -14.63 -0.24
N ASP A 503 -15.12 -13.75 0.75
CA ASP A 503 -14.24 -13.62 1.92
C ASP A 503 -14.26 -14.90 2.79
N ALA A 504 -15.45 -15.47 3.01
CA ALA A 504 -15.62 -16.74 3.72
C ALA A 504 -14.85 -17.89 3.05
N ALA A 505 -14.79 -17.92 1.72
CA ALA A 505 -13.99 -18.90 0.97
C ALA A 505 -12.49 -18.57 0.95
N TRP A 506 -12.12 -17.30 0.73
CA TRP A 506 -10.73 -16.85 0.58
C TRP A 506 -9.92 -16.89 1.88
N SER A 507 -10.58 -16.65 3.01
CA SER A 507 -9.97 -16.72 4.35
C SER A 507 -9.57 -18.14 4.75
N GLN A 508 -10.01 -19.19 4.04
CA GLN A 508 -9.78 -20.57 4.45
C GLN A 508 -8.34 -21.04 4.30
N ARG A 509 -7.91 -21.75 5.33
CA ARG A 509 -6.59 -22.39 5.43
C ARG A 509 -6.75 -23.90 5.56
N ALA A 510 -5.87 -24.63 4.89
CA ALA A 510 -5.64 -26.05 5.13
C ALA A 510 -4.92 -26.25 6.49
N ALA A 511 -4.85 -27.50 6.96
CA ALA A 511 -4.30 -27.82 8.28
C ALA A 511 -2.80 -27.51 8.44
N ASP A 512 -2.08 -27.30 7.33
CA ASP A 512 -0.66 -26.90 7.26
C ASP A 512 -0.46 -25.37 7.22
N GLY A 513 -1.54 -24.59 7.26
CA GLY A 513 -1.51 -23.12 7.16
C GLY A 513 -1.44 -22.57 5.73
N GLN A 514 -1.45 -23.41 4.69
CA GLN A 514 -1.56 -22.95 3.31
C GLN A 514 -3.00 -22.49 2.98
N PRO A 515 -3.20 -21.59 2.00
CA PRO A 515 -4.54 -21.28 1.49
C PRO A 515 -5.25 -22.55 1.00
N ALA A 516 -6.51 -22.74 1.39
CA ALA A 516 -7.31 -23.88 0.90
C ALA A 516 -7.64 -23.77 -0.61
N LEU A 517 -7.57 -22.55 -1.15
CA LEU A 517 -7.83 -22.22 -2.54
C LEU A 517 -6.60 -21.57 -3.20
N ALA A 518 -6.29 -21.97 -4.43
CA ALA A 518 -5.31 -21.30 -5.28
C ALA A 518 -5.82 -19.97 -5.84
N SER A 519 -7.10 -19.91 -6.21
CA SER A 519 -7.76 -18.68 -6.68
C SER A 519 -9.27 -18.76 -6.58
N LEU A 520 -9.89 -17.58 -6.50
CA LEU A 520 -11.31 -17.38 -6.80
C LEU A 520 -11.50 -16.95 -8.25
N GLY A 521 -12.60 -17.34 -8.87
CA GLY A 521 -13.12 -16.82 -10.13
C GLY A 521 -14.58 -16.38 -9.99
N LEU A 522 -15.15 -15.77 -11.03
CA LEU A 522 -16.57 -15.39 -11.08
C LEU A 522 -17.15 -15.79 -12.44
N ALA A 523 -18.32 -16.42 -12.46
CA ALA A 523 -19.03 -16.81 -13.68
C ALA A 523 -20.55 -16.60 -13.55
N ALA A 524 -21.21 -16.37 -14.67
CA ALA A 524 -22.66 -16.19 -14.73
C ALA A 524 -23.45 -17.50 -14.49
N ASN A 525 -22.84 -18.66 -14.76
CA ASN A 525 -23.51 -19.96 -14.77
C ASN A 525 -22.69 -21.01 -14.03
N ALA A 526 -23.37 -22.01 -13.47
CA ALA A 526 -22.77 -23.18 -12.84
C ALA A 526 -22.95 -24.44 -13.72
N PRO A 527 -22.04 -25.43 -13.64
CA PRO A 527 -22.21 -26.70 -14.33
C PRO A 527 -23.37 -27.50 -13.75
N VAL A 528 -23.99 -28.33 -14.58
CA VAL A 528 -24.96 -29.34 -14.13
C VAL A 528 -24.20 -30.53 -13.52
N PRO A 529 -24.37 -30.84 -12.22
CA PRO A 529 -23.64 -31.93 -11.59
C PRO A 529 -24.14 -33.30 -12.09
N ARG A 530 -23.21 -34.20 -12.44
CA ARG A 530 -23.52 -35.61 -12.72
C ARG A 530 -24.06 -36.30 -11.45
N ALA A 531 -24.79 -37.40 -11.62
CA ALA A 531 -25.43 -38.16 -10.52
C ALA A 531 -24.48 -38.83 -9.51
N GLN A 532 -23.16 -38.69 -9.66
CA GLN A 532 -22.18 -39.19 -8.70
C GLN A 532 -22.13 -38.25 -7.48
N SER A 533 -21.98 -38.82 -6.28
CA SER A 533 -21.89 -38.01 -5.06
C SER A 533 -20.44 -37.56 -4.82
N LEU A 534 -20.17 -36.29 -5.14
CA LEU A 534 -18.93 -35.60 -4.77
C LEU A 534 -18.66 -35.73 -3.26
N ALA A 535 -19.69 -35.58 -2.43
CA ALA A 535 -19.60 -35.76 -0.98
C ALA A 535 -19.10 -37.16 -0.60
N ALA A 536 -19.65 -38.23 -1.18
CA ALA A 536 -19.20 -39.60 -0.92
C ALA A 536 -17.77 -39.87 -1.42
N ARG A 537 -17.33 -39.19 -2.50
CA ARG A 537 -15.95 -39.26 -3.00
C ARG A 537 -14.97 -38.57 -2.04
N ILE A 538 -15.30 -37.38 -1.55
CA ILE A 538 -14.54 -36.65 -0.53
C ILE A 538 -14.42 -37.48 0.76
N GLU A 539 -15.54 -37.99 1.28
CA GLU A 539 -15.56 -38.80 2.50
C GLU A 539 -14.68 -40.06 2.37
N ARG A 540 -14.79 -40.78 1.25
CA ARG A 540 -13.96 -41.96 0.94
C ARG A 540 -12.47 -41.62 0.94
N ARG A 541 -12.07 -40.51 0.32
CA ARG A 541 -10.67 -40.04 0.27
C ARG A 541 -10.17 -39.53 1.62
N ASN A 542 -11.03 -38.95 2.45
CA ASN A 542 -10.72 -38.53 3.81
C ASN A 542 -10.63 -39.71 4.79
N ARG A 543 -11.32 -40.82 4.52
CA ARG A 543 -11.19 -42.08 5.25
C ARG A 543 -10.00 -42.94 4.80
N ALA A 544 -9.35 -42.62 3.69
CA ALA A 544 -8.15 -43.33 3.23
C ALA A 544 -7.03 -43.26 4.29
N ARG A 545 -6.55 -44.42 4.72
CA ARG A 545 -5.41 -44.62 5.60
C ARG A 545 -4.36 -45.45 4.89
N VAL A 546 -3.11 -45.13 5.20
CA VAL A 546 -1.94 -45.92 4.81
C VAL A 546 -1.06 -46.02 6.05
N THR A 547 -0.78 -47.25 6.46
CA THR A 547 0.16 -47.61 7.52
C THR A 547 1.38 -48.27 6.87
N LEU A 548 2.57 -47.89 7.33
CA LEU A 548 3.84 -48.39 6.80
C LEU A 548 4.67 -49.02 7.92
N ALA A 549 5.31 -50.14 7.61
CA ALA A 549 6.32 -50.76 8.45
C ALA A 549 7.56 -51.14 7.62
N PRO A 550 8.78 -51.04 8.17
CA PRO A 550 9.11 -50.54 9.51
C PRO A 550 9.04 -49.00 9.61
N ALA A 551 9.07 -48.47 10.85
CA ALA A 551 8.96 -47.04 11.15
C ALA A 551 9.82 -46.07 10.31
N PRO A 552 11.07 -46.41 9.88
CA PRO A 552 11.86 -45.55 8.98
C PRO A 552 11.20 -45.21 7.63
N LEU A 553 10.10 -45.86 7.26
CA LEU A 553 9.33 -45.58 6.04
C LEU A 553 8.11 -44.68 6.26
N GLU A 554 7.69 -44.42 7.52
CA GLU A 554 6.43 -43.71 7.84
C GLU A 554 6.31 -42.33 7.17
N ALA A 555 7.42 -41.62 6.98
CA ALA A 555 7.47 -40.35 6.25
C ALA A 555 6.92 -40.43 4.81
N ARG A 556 6.87 -41.62 4.20
CA ARG A 556 6.29 -41.85 2.86
C ARG A 556 4.80 -42.22 2.87
N ALA A 557 4.18 -42.38 4.05
CA ALA A 557 2.78 -42.74 4.16
C ALA A 557 1.85 -41.69 3.54
N ALA A 558 2.22 -40.40 3.57
CA ALA A 558 1.47 -39.32 2.91
C ALA A 558 1.45 -39.47 1.38
N LEU A 559 2.60 -39.77 0.76
CA LEU A 559 2.73 -39.95 -0.69
C LEU A 559 1.98 -41.20 -1.17
N LEU A 560 2.09 -42.32 -0.44
CA LEU A 560 1.32 -43.53 -0.76
C LEU A 560 -0.18 -43.36 -0.53
N ARG A 561 -0.59 -42.54 0.44
CA ARG A 561 -1.99 -42.17 0.65
C ARG A 561 -2.54 -41.34 -0.51
N ALA A 562 -1.73 -40.47 -1.13
CA ALA A 562 -2.11 -39.76 -2.35
C ALA A 562 -2.37 -40.74 -3.52
N CYS A 563 -1.49 -41.72 -3.74
CA CYS A 563 -1.73 -42.79 -4.72
C CYS A 563 -2.99 -43.60 -4.43
N TYR A 564 -3.18 -44.03 -3.18
CA TYR A 564 -4.35 -44.82 -2.78
C TYR A 564 -5.67 -44.06 -2.98
N ARG A 565 -5.69 -42.74 -2.73
CA ARG A 565 -6.84 -41.88 -3.02
C ARG A 565 -7.22 -41.87 -4.50
N ARG A 566 -6.25 -41.91 -5.44
CA ARG A 566 -6.51 -42.03 -6.89
C ARG A 566 -7.06 -43.39 -7.29
N VAL A 567 -6.61 -44.46 -6.63
CA VAL A 567 -7.16 -45.81 -6.83
C VAL A 567 -8.61 -45.89 -6.32
N LEU A 568 -8.91 -45.28 -5.17
CA LEU A 568 -10.25 -45.23 -4.57
C LEU A 568 -11.31 -44.52 -5.43
N ASP A 569 -10.92 -43.68 -6.39
CA ASP A 569 -11.86 -43.04 -7.33
C ASP A 569 -12.41 -44.05 -8.36
N ARG A 570 -11.60 -45.03 -8.81
CA ARG A 570 -12.01 -46.04 -9.81
C ARG A 570 -12.38 -47.38 -9.18
N ALA A 571 -11.78 -47.72 -8.05
CA ALA A 571 -12.06 -48.91 -7.26
C ALA A 571 -12.53 -48.52 -5.84
N PRO A 572 -13.80 -48.12 -5.65
CA PRO A 572 -14.34 -47.61 -4.38
C PRO A 572 -14.19 -48.52 -3.15
N LYS A 573 -13.91 -49.82 -3.36
CA LYS A 573 -13.73 -50.86 -2.35
C LYS A 573 -12.27 -51.35 -2.23
N ALA A 574 -11.32 -50.70 -2.90
CA ALA A 574 -9.91 -51.06 -2.86
C ALA A 574 -9.37 -51.00 -1.41
N LYS A 575 -8.74 -52.08 -0.98
CA LYS A 575 -8.09 -52.24 0.33
C LYS A 575 -7.13 -53.43 0.29
N GLY A 576 -6.25 -53.53 1.29
CA GLY A 576 -5.36 -54.67 1.51
C GLY A 576 -3.92 -54.25 1.77
N ALA A 577 -3.04 -55.22 1.96
CA ALA A 577 -1.60 -54.97 2.16
C ALA A 577 -0.78 -55.27 0.90
N LEU A 578 0.27 -54.48 0.69
CA LEU A 578 1.41 -54.81 -0.16
C LEU A 578 2.62 -55.12 0.72
N ARG A 579 3.34 -56.20 0.41
CA ARG A 579 4.59 -56.56 1.10
C ARG A 579 5.72 -56.61 0.10
N LEU A 580 6.75 -55.80 0.35
CA LEU A 580 8.01 -55.79 -0.36
C LEU A 580 9.01 -56.64 0.43
N SER A 581 9.71 -57.56 -0.23
CA SER A 581 10.76 -58.37 0.37
C SER A 581 11.97 -58.45 -0.54
N VAL A 582 13.16 -58.27 0.02
CA VAL A 582 14.43 -58.49 -0.69
C VAL A 582 14.68 -60.00 -0.79
N GLN A 583 14.82 -60.51 -2.02
CA GLN A 583 15.11 -61.93 -2.31
C GLN A 583 16.18 -61.97 -3.40
N ALA A 584 17.32 -62.62 -3.14
CA ALA A 584 18.43 -62.76 -4.09
C ALA A 584 18.81 -61.44 -4.81
N SER A 585 18.90 -60.33 -4.05
CA SER A 585 19.17 -58.96 -4.53
C SER A 585 18.05 -58.28 -5.34
N GLU A 586 16.96 -58.98 -5.66
CA GLU A 586 15.74 -58.39 -6.23
C GLU A 586 14.74 -57.99 -5.13
N ILE A 587 13.82 -57.06 -5.44
CA ILE A 587 12.71 -56.71 -4.53
C ILE A 587 11.40 -57.19 -5.15
N VAL A 588 10.83 -58.22 -4.52
CA VAL A 588 9.56 -58.82 -4.90
C VAL A 588 8.43 -58.07 -4.18
N ILE A 589 7.39 -57.66 -4.93
CA ILE A 589 6.19 -57.03 -4.38
C ILE A 589 5.04 -58.04 -4.43
N SER A 590 4.47 -58.35 -3.27
CA SER A 590 3.38 -59.31 -3.07
C SER A 590 2.18 -58.64 -2.38
N GLY A 591 1.03 -59.33 -2.34
CA GLY A 591 -0.21 -58.80 -1.74
C GLY A 591 -1.20 -58.24 -2.75
N SER A 592 -1.81 -57.09 -2.45
CA SER A 592 -2.86 -56.42 -3.25
C SER A 592 -2.62 -56.54 -4.75
N ARG A 593 -3.66 -56.91 -5.51
CA ARG A 593 -3.59 -57.14 -6.97
C ARG A 593 -3.72 -55.86 -7.80
N ASP A 594 -3.97 -54.71 -7.16
CA ASP A 594 -4.09 -53.44 -7.86
C ASP A 594 -2.75 -53.03 -8.50
N PRO A 595 -2.70 -52.81 -9.83
CA PRO A 595 -1.45 -52.54 -10.54
C PRO A 595 -0.86 -51.17 -10.20
N GLU A 596 -1.67 -50.18 -9.83
CA GLU A 596 -1.22 -48.83 -9.53
C GLU A 596 -0.75 -48.68 -8.08
N LEU A 597 -1.40 -49.34 -7.12
CA LEU A 597 -0.83 -49.45 -5.77
C LEU A 597 0.53 -50.14 -5.83
N ARG A 598 0.68 -51.18 -6.68
CA ARG A 598 1.99 -51.84 -6.91
C ARG A 598 3.00 -50.91 -7.57
N ALA A 599 2.62 -50.17 -8.62
CA ALA A 599 3.51 -49.24 -9.31
C ALA A 599 3.97 -48.11 -8.38
N CYS A 600 3.05 -47.48 -7.64
CA CYS A 600 3.40 -46.40 -6.70
C CYS A 600 4.19 -46.92 -5.48
N ALA A 601 3.89 -48.12 -4.96
CA ALA A 601 4.73 -48.74 -3.93
C ALA A 601 6.14 -49.09 -4.46
N ARG A 602 6.25 -49.54 -5.72
CA ARG A 602 7.53 -49.79 -6.39
C ARG A 602 8.35 -48.50 -6.48
N GLU A 603 7.75 -47.42 -6.98
CA GLU A 603 8.40 -46.12 -7.16
C GLU A 603 8.82 -45.49 -5.82
N LEU A 604 7.91 -45.43 -4.84
CA LEU A 604 8.15 -44.69 -3.59
C LEU A 604 8.92 -45.46 -2.53
N LEU A 605 8.86 -46.80 -2.49
CA LEU A 605 9.47 -47.59 -1.41
C LEU A 605 10.75 -48.30 -1.83
N ILE A 606 10.91 -48.78 -3.08
CA ILE A 606 12.13 -49.52 -3.47
C ILE A 606 13.42 -48.72 -3.26
N PRO A 607 13.51 -47.42 -3.63
CA PRO A 607 14.73 -46.64 -3.41
C PRO A 607 15.15 -46.64 -1.94
N LEU A 608 14.20 -46.38 -1.03
CA LEU A 608 14.44 -46.33 0.42
C LEU A 608 14.73 -47.70 1.04
N VAL A 609 14.05 -48.74 0.57
CA VAL A 609 14.28 -50.13 1.02
C VAL A 609 15.71 -50.55 0.68
N ARG A 610 16.22 -50.18 -0.50
CA ARG A 610 17.63 -50.39 -0.91
C ARG A 610 18.60 -49.51 -0.12
N GLU A 611 18.39 -48.20 -0.14
CA GLU A 611 19.24 -47.18 0.52
C GLU A 611 19.47 -47.48 2.00
N ARG A 612 18.43 -47.95 2.71
CA ARG A 612 18.46 -48.22 4.16
C ARG A 612 18.61 -49.70 4.52
N GLY A 613 18.88 -50.57 3.55
CA GLY A 613 19.09 -52.00 3.78
C GLY A 613 17.92 -52.72 4.47
N ILE A 614 16.69 -52.28 4.23
CA ILE A 614 15.50 -52.82 4.90
C ILE A 614 15.14 -54.19 4.29
N PRO A 615 15.11 -55.30 5.05
CA PRO A 615 14.91 -56.63 4.48
C PRO A 615 13.48 -56.88 3.98
N SER A 616 12.49 -56.26 4.63
CA SER A 616 11.10 -56.26 4.16
C SER A 616 10.33 -55.03 4.64
N ALA A 617 9.40 -54.57 3.82
CA ALA A 617 8.49 -53.48 4.12
C ALA A 617 7.04 -53.89 3.85
N THR A 618 6.10 -53.39 4.65
CA THR A 618 4.67 -53.59 4.47
C THR A 618 3.97 -52.24 4.35
N ALA A 619 3.10 -52.11 3.35
CA ALA A 619 2.20 -50.98 3.19
C ALA A 619 0.76 -51.50 3.21
N GLU A 620 0.00 -51.14 4.25
CA GLU A 620 -1.40 -51.50 4.38
C GLU A 620 -2.30 -50.31 4.01
N PHE A 621 -3.28 -50.59 3.15
CA PHE A 621 -4.24 -49.64 2.59
C PHE A 621 -5.64 -49.97 3.11
N SER A 622 -6.22 -49.06 3.89
CA SER A 622 -7.51 -49.26 4.55
C SER A 622 -8.35 -47.99 4.54
N LEU A 623 -9.66 -48.16 4.69
CA LEU A 623 -10.56 -47.04 5.01
C LEU A 623 -10.80 -47.10 6.53
N THR A 624 -10.75 -45.97 7.23
CA THR A 624 -11.29 -45.92 8.60
C THR A 624 -12.74 -46.39 8.56
N PRO A 625 -13.17 -47.26 9.49
CA PRO A 625 -14.56 -47.68 9.58
C PRO A 625 -15.44 -46.45 9.69
N GLU A 626 -16.67 -46.55 9.19
CA GLU A 626 -17.67 -45.54 9.51
C GLU A 626 -17.79 -45.51 11.03
N THR A 627 -17.61 -44.32 11.63
CA THR A 627 -18.21 -44.04 12.93
C THR A 627 -19.72 -43.94 12.72
N THR A 628 -20.36 -45.08 12.45
CA THR A 628 -21.78 -45.27 12.69
C THR A 628 -22.02 -44.82 14.12
N GLY A 629 -22.76 -43.72 14.30
CA GLY A 629 -22.93 -43.09 15.60
C GLY A 629 -23.32 -44.13 16.65
N ALA A 630 -22.53 -44.21 17.72
CA ALA A 630 -22.75 -45.17 18.79
C ALA A 630 -24.18 -45.07 19.32
N ASP A 631 -24.79 -46.23 19.56
CA ASP A 631 -26.11 -46.45 20.16
C ASP A 631 -27.11 -45.28 20.20
N ARG A 632 -27.96 -45.22 19.17
CA ARG A 632 -29.39 -44.88 19.36
C ARG A 632 -30.24 -46.12 19.71
N ARG A 633 -29.67 -47.07 20.47
CA ARG A 633 -30.34 -48.29 20.94
C ARG A 633 -30.15 -48.56 22.44
N THR A 634 -30.23 -47.51 23.25
CA THR A 634 -30.50 -47.64 24.69
C THR A 634 -31.66 -46.74 25.12
N ARG A 635 -32.83 -47.38 25.22
CA ARG A 635 -34.05 -47.03 25.98
C ARG A 635 -34.58 -45.61 25.88
#